data_AF-A0A9D9SFV7-F1
#
_entry.id   AF-A0A9D9SFV7-F1
#
_cell.length_a   1.000
_cell.length_b   1.000
_cell.length_c   1.000
_cell.angle_alpha   90.00
_cell.angle_beta   90.00
_cell.angle_gamma   90.00
#
_symmetry.space_group_name_H-M   'P 1'
#
loop_
_entity.id
_entity.type
_entity.pdbx_description
1 polymer ?
#
loop_
_entity_poly.entity_id
_entity_poly.type
_entity_poly.pdbx_seq_one_letter_code
_entity_poly.pdbx_strand_id
1 'polypeptide(L)'
;MSLSKTTFHPIKAAASLLLIMSFILTNAVSSFATLNPRTVMNASATTKFTTDLTQLGRNGRLRENLNFESEAIRLINVLAEGGLRQPVVVDESGENQDALVEEVARRIATGGVPAGLTGVSIVKLEVAALYSNVKSDEEAAATIGTIIDEVIESNKRTILFVNEISSIVDSPIVSEKLIAGITSGKLAVIGGSNRASYAEKIEASEQFAGVFQAIALDGILVSGQATNEGSINSGSGDYRGDNVSADLRQMMVEDPSGKKRVDVIIQARDADNAALRALLKSGEAIVTERIGNSETLVVNLPLSALESLSKSGLINFISPDRPTTITGHVEESIGADIMRTQPALNGRAAYTLDGSNVGVAVVDSGLAASHNGFKNASGASRVVANVNFTNTTVTATTDVYGHGTHVAGLATGNSSKNSGAYRGVARNANIISVKVLNENGEGNSSWLLNGLNWILQNRVQYNIKVANLSLGTTAVDSYTNDPICVKVKELVQAGIVVVVAAGNLGKTATGTKTYGRIHSPGISPYAITVGATNSLGTASTADDVISSFSSRGPTRSFITTSTGWRVYDNVIKPDLVAPGNRLVSHKAANNRMALSNPALLLDQTNDNDSMMYMSGTSMSAPVVAGAAALLLQVNPNLTPGMIKMILQYTARPVIGANTFEQGAGALNLEGAVRLARTFRNDVVFQNAIKGTSTVPTGWVMPPTSSTIGGNSFTWAQFITGSHTTMSGQSLVSQFQTIYKREHSFGQGVNFGAGNFSLNTSAFFTNGLTVNRNITTSNGGSLGSGSIWMSYGVLVGDGVLVGDGVLVGDGVLVGDGVLVGDGVLVGDGVLVGDGVLVGDGVLVGDGVLVGDGVLIGDSVLLGDNTPSMQ
;
A
#
# COMPACT_ATOMS: atom_id res chain seq x y z
N MET A 1 1.42 -20.59 -64.28
CA MET A 1 1.36 -21.98 -63.80
C MET A 1 0.62 -21.96 -62.47
N SER A 2 -0.44 -22.77 -62.35
CA SER A 2 -1.46 -22.77 -61.29
C SER A 2 -1.10 -23.73 -60.13
N LEU A 3 -1.82 -23.56 -59.00
CA LEU A 3 -1.89 -24.37 -57.76
C LEU A 3 -0.81 -24.02 -56.71
N SER A 4 -1.05 -23.90 -55.40
CA SER A 4 -2.22 -24.02 -54.52
C SER A 4 -1.83 -23.38 -53.16
N LYS A 5 -2.78 -22.75 -52.46
CA LYS A 5 -2.62 -22.20 -51.09
C LYS A 5 -2.78 -23.33 -50.06
N THR A 6 -1.79 -23.53 -49.18
CA THR A 6 -1.96 -23.84 -47.74
C THR A 6 -0.59 -23.89 -47.02
N THR A 7 -0.60 -23.48 -45.75
CA THR A 7 0.38 -23.76 -44.65
C THR A 7 1.79 -23.17 -44.73
N PHE A 8 2.06 -22.09 -43.97
CA PHE A 8 2.91 -22.06 -42.75
C PHE A 8 3.11 -20.62 -42.20
N HIS A 9 2.71 -20.43 -40.93
CA HIS A 9 3.19 -19.47 -39.89
C HIS A 9 3.03 -17.94 -40.02
N PRO A 10 2.69 -17.28 -38.89
CA PRO A 10 3.60 -16.25 -38.40
C PRO A 10 4.02 -16.43 -36.93
N ILE A 11 5.33 -16.33 -36.74
CA ILE A 11 6.10 -16.17 -35.51
C ILE A 11 5.78 -14.80 -34.87
N LYS A 12 4.57 -14.62 -34.34
CA LYS A 12 4.18 -13.40 -33.59
C LYS A 12 3.35 -13.65 -32.33
N ALA A 13 3.39 -14.87 -31.78
CA ALA A 13 2.84 -15.18 -30.45
C ALA A 13 3.92 -15.49 -29.39
N ALA A 14 5.19 -15.58 -29.76
CA ALA A 14 6.26 -16.03 -28.85
C ALA A 14 6.84 -14.94 -27.93
N ALA A 15 6.54 -13.65 -28.16
CA ALA A 15 6.98 -12.57 -27.28
C ALA A 15 5.97 -12.21 -26.17
N SER A 16 4.73 -12.70 -26.27
CA SER A 16 3.67 -12.47 -25.27
C SER A 16 3.52 -13.63 -24.28
N LEU A 17 4.15 -14.79 -24.55
CA LEU A 17 4.07 -15.98 -23.70
C LEU A 17 5.11 -15.99 -22.56
N LEU A 18 6.22 -15.26 -22.70
CA LEU A 18 7.26 -15.16 -21.67
C LEU A 18 6.90 -14.22 -20.50
N LEU A 19 5.88 -13.37 -20.66
CA LEU A 19 5.37 -12.48 -19.61
C LEU A 19 4.22 -13.09 -18.80
N ILE A 20 3.65 -14.21 -19.25
CA ILE A 20 2.61 -14.96 -18.51
C ILE A 20 3.23 -16.12 -17.69
N MET A 21 4.40 -16.63 -18.10
CA MET A 21 5.12 -17.71 -17.39
C MET A 21 5.78 -17.31 -16.05
N SER A 22 5.92 -16.02 -15.75
CA SER A 22 6.40 -15.57 -14.41
C SER A 22 5.27 -15.44 -13.38
N PHE A 23 4.02 -15.65 -13.78
CA PHE A 23 2.85 -15.59 -12.90
C PHE A 23 2.46 -16.94 -12.27
N ILE A 24 3.03 -18.06 -12.71
CA ILE A 24 2.65 -19.41 -12.25
C ILE A 24 3.67 -20.06 -11.29
N LEU A 25 4.90 -19.52 -11.17
CA LEU A 25 5.98 -20.21 -10.43
C LEU A 25 6.18 -19.83 -8.95
N THR A 26 5.26 -19.09 -8.31
CA THR A 26 5.42 -18.72 -6.88
C THR A 26 4.48 -19.43 -5.91
N ASN A 27 3.56 -20.27 -6.39
CA ASN A 27 2.62 -21.00 -5.52
C ASN A 27 3.07 -22.41 -5.13
N ALA A 28 4.33 -22.77 -5.37
CA ALA A 28 4.85 -24.10 -5.04
C ALA A 28 6.03 -24.10 -4.04
N VAL A 29 6.17 -23.12 -3.13
CA VAL A 29 7.10 -23.28 -1.98
C VAL A 29 6.65 -22.46 -0.76
N SER A 30 5.64 -22.93 -0.02
CA SER A 30 5.50 -22.57 1.41
C SER A 30 4.49 -23.46 2.13
N SER A 31 4.86 -24.71 2.35
CA SER A 31 4.34 -25.53 3.46
C SER A 31 5.44 -26.50 3.91
N PHE A 32 6.46 -26.00 4.60
CA PHE A 32 7.31 -26.83 5.45
C PHE A 32 7.77 -26.01 6.65
N ALA A 33 7.11 -26.21 7.79
CA ALA A 33 7.69 -25.95 9.09
C ALA A 33 7.72 -27.28 9.86
N THR A 34 8.94 -27.80 9.99
CA THR A 34 9.44 -28.77 10.98
C THR A 34 8.71 -30.11 11.14
N LEU A 35 9.09 -31.07 10.29
CA LEU A 35 9.15 -32.49 10.66
C LEU A 35 10.47 -33.08 10.14
N ASN A 36 11.02 -34.03 10.91
CA ASN A 36 12.34 -34.65 10.75
C ASN A 36 12.73 -35.03 9.29
N PRO A 37 14.02 -34.91 8.90
CA PRO A 37 14.48 -35.07 7.51
C PRO A 37 14.58 -36.53 7.02
N ARG A 38 13.66 -37.42 7.40
CA ARG A 38 13.65 -38.83 6.96
C ARG A 38 12.36 -39.32 6.29
N THR A 39 11.40 -38.45 5.99
CA THR A 39 10.08 -38.87 5.46
C THR A 39 9.63 -38.08 4.23
N VAL A 40 10.54 -37.85 3.27
CA VAL A 40 10.19 -37.27 1.96
C VAL A 40 10.51 -38.27 0.86
N MET A 41 9.72 -39.33 0.76
CA MET A 41 9.55 -40.13 -0.46
C MET A 41 8.14 -40.71 -0.43
N ASN A 42 7.31 -40.36 -1.43
CA ASN A 42 5.90 -40.72 -1.67
C ASN A 42 4.83 -39.76 -1.12
N ALA A 43 4.61 -38.62 -1.80
CA ALA A 43 3.34 -37.90 -1.76
C ALA A 43 2.49 -38.32 -2.98
N SER A 44 1.20 -38.64 -2.78
CA SER A 44 0.29 -39.18 -3.80
C SER A 44 -0.06 -38.13 -4.88
N ALA A 45 -0.51 -38.57 -6.06
CA ALA A 45 -0.83 -37.68 -7.19
C ALA A 45 -1.91 -36.65 -6.81
N THR A 46 -2.86 -37.04 -5.95
CA THR A 46 -3.89 -36.18 -5.36
C THR A 46 -3.27 -34.99 -4.61
N THR A 47 -2.17 -35.17 -3.87
CA THR A 47 -1.57 -34.07 -3.08
C THR A 47 -0.91 -32.99 -3.93
N LYS A 48 -0.61 -33.28 -5.21
CA LYS A 48 0.11 -32.36 -6.10
C LYS A 48 -0.81 -31.51 -6.99
N PHE A 49 -1.96 -32.05 -7.39
CA PHE A 49 -2.84 -31.43 -8.39
C PHE A 49 -4.25 -31.16 -7.88
N THR A 50 -4.45 -31.23 -6.56
CA THR A 50 -5.74 -30.93 -5.96
C THR A 50 -5.61 -30.03 -4.73
N THR A 51 -6.69 -29.30 -4.44
CA THR A 51 -6.82 -28.44 -3.27
C THR A 51 -7.97 -28.94 -2.39
N ASP A 52 -7.71 -29.29 -1.12
CA ASP A 52 -8.78 -29.65 -0.17
C ASP A 52 -9.48 -28.37 0.34
N LEU A 53 -10.63 -28.05 -0.25
CA LEU A 53 -11.43 -26.89 0.09
C LEU A 53 -12.02 -27.02 1.51
N THR A 54 -12.40 -28.22 1.93
CA THR A 54 -12.94 -28.42 3.29
C THR A 54 -11.85 -28.18 4.34
N GLN A 55 -10.60 -28.58 4.08
CA GLN A 55 -9.48 -28.28 4.95
C GLN A 55 -9.17 -26.77 4.99
N LEU A 56 -9.26 -26.07 3.86
CA LEU A 56 -9.18 -24.60 3.84
C LEU A 56 -10.31 -23.96 4.67
N GLY A 57 -11.52 -24.52 4.61
CA GLY A 57 -12.65 -24.13 5.45
C GLY A 57 -12.37 -24.32 6.94
N ARG A 58 -11.86 -25.49 7.35
CA ARG A 58 -11.49 -25.79 8.77
C ARG A 58 -10.40 -24.86 9.27
N ASN A 59 -9.48 -24.45 8.40
CA ASN A 59 -8.41 -23.50 8.70
C ASN A 59 -8.87 -22.03 8.69
N GLY A 60 -10.16 -21.75 8.47
CA GLY A 60 -10.72 -20.39 8.43
C GLY A 60 -10.28 -19.56 7.20
N ARG A 61 -9.83 -20.22 6.13
CA ARG A 61 -9.31 -19.56 4.91
C ARG A 61 -10.38 -19.33 3.84
N LEU A 62 -11.54 -19.97 3.95
CA LEU A 62 -12.70 -19.72 3.11
C LEU A 62 -13.60 -18.68 3.77
N ARG A 63 -14.12 -17.73 2.98
CA ARG A 63 -15.00 -16.65 3.47
C ARG A 63 -16.46 -17.06 3.27
N GLU A 64 -17.32 -16.66 4.19
CA GLU A 64 -18.76 -16.87 4.04
C GLU A 64 -19.30 -16.04 2.88
N ASN A 65 -20.02 -16.69 1.96
CA ASN A 65 -20.65 -16.04 0.81
C ASN A 65 -22.16 -16.26 0.83
N LEU A 66 -22.88 -15.20 1.20
CA LEU A 66 -24.34 -15.24 1.38
C LEU A 66 -25.12 -15.13 0.06
N ASN A 67 -24.44 -14.84 -1.06
CA ASN A 67 -25.11 -14.66 -2.35
C ASN A 67 -25.58 -15.98 -2.99
N PHE A 68 -25.12 -17.12 -2.48
CA PHE A 68 -25.41 -18.45 -3.04
C PHE A 68 -26.06 -19.38 -2.00
N GLU A 69 -26.75 -18.81 -1.01
CA GLU A 69 -27.36 -19.53 0.10
C GLU A 69 -28.31 -20.64 -0.34
N SER A 70 -29.26 -20.31 -1.24
CA SER A 70 -30.26 -21.23 -1.77
C SER A 70 -29.63 -22.31 -2.64
N GLU A 71 -28.64 -21.93 -3.45
CA GLU A 71 -27.93 -22.82 -4.35
C GLU A 71 -27.00 -23.76 -3.58
N ALA A 72 -26.38 -23.28 -2.49
CA ALA A 72 -25.58 -24.09 -1.57
C ALA A 72 -26.44 -25.11 -0.84
N ILE A 73 -27.65 -24.74 -0.38
CA ILE A 73 -28.59 -25.69 0.24
C ILE A 73 -29.07 -26.72 -0.79
N ARG A 74 -29.41 -26.30 -2.02
CA ARG A 74 -29.78 -27.22 -3.10
C ARG A 74 -28.66 -28.20 -3.43
N LEU A 75 -27.43 -27.71 -3.56
CA LEU A 75 -26.24 -28.53 -3.80
C LEU A 75 -25.98 -29.50 -2.63
N ILE A 76 -26.10 -29.04 -1.38
CA ILE A 76 -25.97 -29.88 -0.17
C ILE A 76 -27.02 -30.99 -0.14
N ASN A 77 -28.28 -30.69 -0.48
CA ASN A 77 -29.35 -31.69 -0.48
C ASN A 77 -29.10 -32.76 -1.55
N VAL A 78 -28.71 -32.36 -2.76
CA VAL A 78 -28.34 -33.28 -3.84
C VAL A 78 -27.17 -34.19 -3.43
N LEU A 79 -26.15 -33.61 -2.77
CA LEU A 79 -25.00 -34.39 -2.28
C LEU A 79 -25.39 -35.33 -1.14
N ALA A 80 -26.29 -34.91 -0.24
CA ALA A 80 -26.75 -35.69 0.90
C ALA A 80 -27.67 -36.86 0.51
N GLU A 81 -28.43 -36.72 -0.59
CA GLU A 81 -29.24 -37.79 -1.17
C GLU A 81 -28.38 -38.96 -1.70
N GLY A 82 -27.12 -38.69 -2.06
CA GLY A 82 -26.11 -39.73 -2.36
C GLY A 82 -26.43 -40.62 -3.57
N GLY A 83 -27.20 -40.09 -4.53
CA GLY A 83 -27.70 -40.82 -5.70
C GLY A 83 -26.69 -40.96 -6.85
N LEU A 84 -27.11 -41.65 -7.92
CA LEU A 84 -26.34 -41.83 -9.15
C LEU A 84 -26.16 -40.53 -9.95
N ARG A 85 -27.07 -39.56 -9.79
CA ARG A 85 -27.02 -38.26 -10.49
C ARG A 85 -26.20 -37.24 -9.70
N GLN A 86 -25.00 -36.98 -10.17
CA GLN A 86 -24.08 -36.01 -9.58
C GLN A 86 -24.40 -34.57 -10.03
N PRO A 87 -24.25 -33.56 -9.15
CA PRO A 87 -24.54 -32.17 -9.51
C PRO A 87 -23.50 -31.56 -10.46
N VAL A 88 -23.96 -30.79 -11.43
CA VAL A 88 -23.14 -29.89 -12.25
C VAL A 88 -23.68 -28.47 -12.11
N VAL A 89 -22.87 -27.57 -11.54
CA VAL A 89 -23.19 -26.16 -11.40
C VAL A 89 -23.05 -25.48 -12.76
N VAL A 90 -24.15 -24.92 -13.27
CA VAL A 90 -24.19 -24.29 -14.59
C VAL A 90 -24.23 -22.78 -14.44
N ASP A 91 -23.15 -22.12 -14.87
CA ASP A 91 -22.97 -20.66 -14.80
C ASP A 91 -22.08 -20.15 -15.94
N GLU A 92 -22.34 -18.95 -16.44
CA GLU A 92 -21.62 -18.37 -17.59
C GLU A 92 -20.24 -17.82 -17.21
N SER A 93 -19.99 -17.51 -15.93
CA SER A 93 -18.77 -16.84 -15.48
C SER A 93 -17.69 -17.79 -14.92
N GLY A 94 -18.06 -18.99 -14.47
CA GLY A 94 -17.19 -19.95 -13.79
C GLY A 94 -16.79 -19.54 -12.36
N GLU A 95 -16.62 -18.23 -12.10
CA GLU A 95 -16.27 -17.68 -10.79
C GLU A 95 -17.35 -17.94 -9.73
N ASN A 96 -18.63 -17.94 -10.12
CA ASN A 96 -19.73 -18.22 -9.20
C ASN A 96 -19.80 -19.71 -8.80
N GLN A 97 -19.27 -20.61 -9.65
CA GLN A 97 -19.24 -22.04 -9.38
C GLN A 97 -18.24 -22.36 -8.26
N ASP A 98 -17.04 -21.78 -8.36
CA ASP A 98 -16.02 -21.85 -7.31
C ASP A 98 -16.54 -21.27 -5.99
N ALA A 99 -17.17 -20.09 -6.03
CA ALA A 99 -17.70 -19.44 -4.84
C ALA A 99 -18.81 -20.25 -4.15
N LEU A 100 -19.69 -20.91 -4.92
CA LEU A 100 -20.74 -21.78 -4.41
C LEU A 100 -20.14 -23.04 -3.75
N VAL A 101 -19.19 -23.70 -4.40
CA VAL A 101 -18.59 -24.94 -3.89
C VAL A 101 -17.70 -24.69 -2.68
N GLU A 102 -16.98 -23.56 -2.63
CA GLU A 102 -16.24 -23.12 -1.45
C GLU A 102 -17.17 -22.87 -0.25
N GLU A 103 -18.36 -22.29 -0.47
CA GLU A 103 -19.35 -22.09 0.59
C GLU A 103 -19.90 -23.44 1.11
N VAL A 104 -20.14 -24.43 0.25
CA VAL A 104 -20.51 -25.79 0.68
C VAL A 104 -19.37 -26.46 1.47
N ALA A 105 -18.12 -26.36 1.00
CA ALA A 105 -16.96 -26.91 1.69
C ALA A 105 -16.77 -26.30 3.09
N ARG A 106 -17.00 -24.99 3.22
CA ARG A 106 -17.01 -24.27 4.51
C ARG A 106 -18.12 -24.78 5.44
N ARG A 107 -19.33 -25.03 4.93
CA ARG A 107 -20.44 -25.58 5.74
C ARG A 107 -20.15 -27.00 6.23
N ILE A 108 -19.54 -27.84 5.39
CA ILE A 108 -19.09 -29.17 5.81
C ILE A 108 -18.00 -29.05 6.90
N ALA A 109 -17.07 -28.10 6.74
CA ALA A 109 -16.00 -27.86 7.72
C ALA A 109 -16.51 -27.36 9.08
N THR A 110 -17.60 -26.59 9.10
CA THR A 110 -18.17 -25.97 10.30
C THR A 110 -19.33 -26.76 10.92
N GLY A 111 -19.72 -27.89 10.32
CA GLY A 111 -20.78 -28.76 10.82
C GLY A 111 -22.21 -28.33 10.45
N GLY A 112 -22.37 -27.40 9.52
CA GLY A 112 -23.67 -26.89 9.03
C GLY A 112 -24.31 -27.73 7.92
N VAL A 113 -24.15 -29.05 7.94
CA VAL A 113 -24.64 -29.98 6.90
C VAL A 113 -25.34 -31.21 7.51
N PRO A 114 -26.22 -31.91 6.77
CA PRO A 114 -26.84 -33.14 7.23
C PRO A 114 -25.83 -34.21 7.63
N ALA A 115 -26.22 -35.13 8.53
CA ALA A 115 -25.34 -36.16 9.08
C ALA A 115 -24.64 -37.03 8.02
N GLY A 116 -25.24 -37.20 6.85
CA GLY A 116 -24.66 -37.94 5.72
C GLY A 116 -23.44 -37.28 5.06
N LEU A 117 -23.24 -35.96 5.27
CA LEU A 117 -22.09 -35.20 4.75
C LEU A 117 -21.08 -34.83 5.84
N THR A 118 -21.34 -35.18 7.09
CA THR A 118 -20.43 -34.92 8.21
C THR A 118 -19.14 -35.70 8.03
N GLY A 119 -18.00 -35.00 8.02
CA GLY A 119 -16.68 -35.62 7.87
C GLY A 119 -16.27 -35.92 6.43
N VAL A 120 -17.06 -35.47 5.45
CA VAL A 120 -16.70 -35.48 4.02
C VAL A 120 -15.74 -34.31 3.71
N SER A 121 -14.81 -34.49 2.78
CA SER A 121 -13.93 -33.44 2.25
C SER A 121 -14.28 -33.15 0.79
N ILE A 122 -14.26 -31.89 0.38
CA ILE A 122 -14.35 -31.48 -1.03
C ILE A 122 -12.94 -31.16 -1.50
N VAL A 123 -12.50 -31.86 -2.54
CA VAL A 123 -11.18 -31.73 -3.13
C VAL A 123 -11.33 -31.21 -4.56
N LYS A 124 -10.82 -30.00 -4.82
CA LYS A 124 -10.85 -29.34 -6.13
C LYS A 124 -9.71 -29.83 -7.00
N LEU A 125 -10.00 -30.26 -8.22
CA LEU A 125 -9.00 -30.56 -9.24
C LEU A 125 -8.46 -29.25 -9.84
N GLU A 126 -7.16 -29.02 -9.71
CA GLU A 126 -6.50 -27.84 -10.28
C GLU A 126 -6.10 -28.11 -11.73
N VAL A 127 -7.10 -28.11 -12.62
CA VAL A 127 -6.94 -28.46 -14.05
C VAL A 127 -5.86 -27.60 -14.72
N ALA A 128 -5.80 -26.30 -14.41
CA ALA A 128 -4.75 -25.41 -14.93
C ALA A 128 -3.33 -25.79 -14.45
N ALA A 129 -3.19 -26.22 -13.19
CA ALA A 129 -1.91 -26.69 -12.66
C ALA A 129 -1.51 -28.02 -13.32
N LEU A 130 -2.46 -28.92 -13.56
CA LEU A 130 -2.22 -30.20 -14.22
C LEU A 130 -1.71 -30.01 -15.66
N TYR A 131 -2.41 -29.25 -16.50
CA TYR A 131 -1.98 -28.99 -17.90
C TYR A 131 -0.69 -28.17 -18.01
N SER A 132 -0.31 -27.42 -16.97
CA SER A 132 0.98 -26.72 -16.94
C SER A 132 2.18 -27.62 -16.62
N ASN A 133 1.94 -28.84 -16.10
CA ASN A 133 2.98 -29.74 -15.59
C ASN A 133 3.13 -31.05 -16.40
N VAL A 134 2.16 -31.39 -17.25
CA VAL A 134 2.17 -32.58 -18.11
C VAL A 134 2.46 -32.19 -19.56
N LYS A 135 3.07 -33.09 -20.34
CA LYS A 135 3.61 -32.76 -21.68
C LYS A 135 2.64 -33.05 -22.82
N SER A 136 1.52 -33.72 -22.54
CA SER A 136 0.52 -34.13 -23.52
C SER A 136 -0.86 -34.29 -22.88
N ASP A 137 -1.90 -34.25 -23.70
CA ASP A 137 -3.29 -34.44 -23.27
C ASP A 137 -3.53 -35.90 -22.82
N GLU A 138 -2.81 -36.87 -23.38
CA GLU A 138 -2.85 -38.26 -22.92
C GLU A 138 -2.25 -38.43 -21.52
N GLU A 139 -1.14 -37.75 -21.22
CA GLU A 139 -0.52 -37.76 -19.89
C GLU A 139 -1.40 -37.00 -18.86
N ALA A 140 -2.07 -35.94 -19.31
CA ALA A 140 -3.07 -35.24 -18.52
C ALA A 140 -4.24 -36.17 -18.15
N ALA A 141 -4.82 -36.85 -19.14
CA ALA A 141 -5.91 -37.80 -18.96
C ALA A 141 -5.53 -38.98 -18.05
N ALA A 142 -4.32 -39.52 -18.20
CA ALA A 142 -3.81 -40.58 -17.33
C ALA A 142 -3.66 -40.11 -15.87
N THR A 143 -3.13 -38.89 -15.67
CA THR A 143 -2.97 -38.29 -14.33
C THR A 143 -4.31 -38.02 -13.66
N ILE A 144 -5.30 -37.50 -14.41
CA ILE A 144 -6.68 -37.32 -13.93
C ILE A 144 -7.30 -38.68 -13.57
N GLY A 145 -7.06 -39.71 -14.39
CA GLY A 145 -7.49 -41.08 -14.11
C GLY A 145 -6.94 -41.62 -12.78
N THR A 146 -5.66 -41.37 -12.49
CA THR A 146 -5.05 -41.74 -11.20
C THR A 146 -5.67 -41.00 -10.02
N ILE A 147 -5.95 -39.69 -10.16
CA ILE A 147 -6.62 -38.91 -9.10
C ILE A 147 -8.02 -39.46 -8.83
N ILE A 148 -8.76 -39.84 -9.88
CA ILE A 148 -10.08 -40.47 -9.74
C ILE A 148 -9.98 -41.80 -8.99
N ASP A 149 -8.99 -42.65 -9.32
CA ASP A 149 -8.78 -43.92 -8.62
C ASP A 149 -8.43 -43.70 -7.14
N GLU A 150 -7.56 -42.74 -6.83
CA GLU A 150 -7.20 -42.38 -5.44
C GLU A 150 -8.42 -41.83 -4.65
N VAL A 151 -9.30 -41.04 -5.30
CA VAL A 151 -10.56 -40.58 -4.68
C VAL A 151 -11.53 -41.74 -4.46
N ILE A 152 -11.62 -42.70 -5.40
CA ILE A 152 -12.44 -43.91 -5.27
C ILE A 152 -11.97 -44.77 -4.08
N GLU A 153 -10.66 -44.90 -3.88
CA GLU A 153 -10.07 -45.63 -2.75
C GLU A 153 -10.35 -44.98 -1.38
N SER A 154 -10.72 -43.68 -1.36
CA SER A 154 -11.10 -42.96 -0.15
C SER A 154 -12.53 -43.25 0.37
N ASN A 155 -13.26 -44.18 -0.27
CA ASN A 155 -14.55 -44.73 0.17
C ASN A 155 -15.61 -43.65 0.54
N LYS A 156 -15.91 -42.75 -0.41
CA LYS A 156 -16.92 -41.67 -0.35
C LYS A 156 -16.71 -40.58 0.71
N ARG A 157 -15.58 -40.56 1.43
CA ARG A 157 -15.25 -39.42 2.31
C ARG A 157 -14.69 -38.22 1.55
N THR A 158 -14.48 -38.34 0.24
CA THR A 158 -13.96 -37.28 -0.62
C THR A 158 -14.90 -37.07 -1.80
N ILE A 159 -15.31 -35.82 -2.02
CA ILE A 159 -16.04 -35.37 -3.20
C ILE A 159 -15.04 -34.65 -4.11
N LEU A 160 -14.93 -35.09 -5.36
CA LEU A 160 -14.08 -34.45 -6.35
C LEU A 160 -14.84 -33.28 -7.00
N PHE A 161 -14.31 -32.07 -6.89
CA PHE A 161 -14.83 -30.90 -7.60
C PHE A 161 -13.99 -30.60 -8.84
N VAL A 162 -14.65 -30.56 -10.01
CA VAL A 162 -14.04 -30.21 -11.28
C VAL A 162 -14.73 -28.97 -11.84
N ASN A 163 -14.04 -27.83 -11.79
CA ASN A 163 -14.60 -26.53 -12.17
C ASN A 163 -15.07 -26.45 -13.63
N GLU A 164 -14.47 -27.22 -14.53
CA GLU A 164 -14.89 -27.31 -15.93
C GLU A 164 -14.99 -28.77 -16.37
N ILE A 165 -16.02 -29.47 -15.89
CA ILE A 165 -16.18 -30.91 -16.15
C ILE A 165 -16.40 -31.18 -17.64
N SER A 166 -17.04 -30.25 -18.37
CA SER A 166 -17.21 -30.29 -19.82
C SER A 166 -15.90 -30.31 -20.61
N SER A 167 -14.77 -29.92 -19.99
CA SER A 167 -13.46 -29.93 -20.64
C SER A 167 -12.73 -31.28 -20.55
N ILE A 168 -13.15 -32.18 -19.65
CA ILE A 168 -12.47 -33.45 -19.40
C ILE A 168 -13.28 -34.68 -19.81
N VAL A 169 -14.59 -34.54 -20.03
CA VAL A 169 -15.49 -35.63 -20.42
C VAL A 169 -15.28 -36.13 -21.86
N ASP A 170 -14.60 -35.37 -22.70
CA ASP A 170 -14.25 -35.77 -24.07
C ASP A 170 -13.14 -36.84 -24.12
N SER A 171 -12.40 -37.02 -23.02
CA SER A 171 -11.36 -38.05 -22.93
C SER A 171 -11.97 -39.42 -22.61
N PRO A 172 -11.80 -40.45 -23.47
CA PRO A 172 -12.37 -41.78 -23.23
C PRO A 172 -11.89 -42.41 -21.91
N ILE A 173 -10.63 -42.18 -21.54
CA ILE A 173 -10.00 -42.73 -20.33
C ILE A 173 -10.65 -42.12 -19.07
N VAL A 174 -10.89 -40.81 -19.08
CA VAL A 174 -11.48 -40.09 -17.94
C VAL A 174 -12.99 -40.36 -17.87
N SER A 175 -13.67 -40.36 -19.02
CA SER A 175 -15.10 -40.66 -19.16
C SER A 175 -15.44 -42.04 -18.60
N GLU A 176 -14.73 -43.09 -19.02
CA GLU A 176 -14.97 -44.46 -18.57
C GLU A 176 -14.82 -44.58 -17.05
N LYS A 177 -13.77 -43.97 -16.47
CA LYS A 177 -13.52 -43.98 -15.03
C LYS A 177 -14.54 -43.17 -14.23
N LEU A 178 -14.94 -41.99 -14.71
CA LEU A 178 -15.99 -41.18 -14.08
C LEU A 178 -17.31 -41.95 -14.04
N ILE A 179 -17.74 -42.50 -15.18
CA ILE A 179 -18.99 -43.25 -15.27
C ILE A 179 -18.92 -44.52 -14.40
N ALA A 180 -17.86 -45.33 -14.50
CA ALA A 180 -17.71 -46.53 -13.68
C ALA A 180 -17.66 -46.23 -12.18
N GLY A 181 -16.96 -45.16 -11.77
CA GLY A 181 -16.86 -44.71 -10.39
C GLY A 181 -18.20 -44.23 -9.83
N ILE A 182 -18.94 -43.42 -10.59
CA ILE A 182 -20.25 -42.88 -10.19
C ILE A 182 -21.30 -44.01 -10.16
N THR A 183 -21.35 -44.85 -11.20
CA THR A 183 -22.36 -45.93 -11.32
C THR A 183 -22.16 -47.06 -10.32
N SER A 184 -20.91 -47.37 -9.96
CA SER A 184 -20.60 -48.28 -8.85
C SER A 184 -20.83 -47.65 -7.47
N GLY A 185 -21.19 -46.36 -7.43
CA GLY A 185 -21.43 -45.57 -6.24
C GLY A 185 -20.16 -45.22 -5.47
N LYS A 186 -18.96 -45.49 -5.98
CA LYS A 186 -17.70 -45.30 -5.26
C LYS A 186 -17.12 -43.89 -5.39
N LEU A 187 -17.62 -43.09 -6.34
CA LEU A 187 -17.16 -41.72 -6.60
C LEU A 187 -18.33 -40.73 -6.46
N ALA A 188 -18.08 -39.62 -5.76
CA ALA A 188 -18.97 -38.46 -5.72
C ALA A 188 -18.28 -37.26 -6.37
N VAL A 189 -19.00 -36.55 -7.24
CA VAL A 189 -18.43 -35.47 -8.07
C VAL A 189 -19.31 -34.23 -8.01
N ILE A 190 -18.68 -33.05 -7.98
CA ILE A 190 -19.33 -31.79 -8.33
C ILE A 190 -18.68 -31.31 -9.64
N GLY A 191 -19.48 -31.12 -10.68
CA GLY A 191 -19.02 -30.53 -11.94
C GLY A 191 -19.32 -29.04 -12.00
N GLY A 192 -18.52 -28.30 -12.75
CA GLY A 192 -18.82 -26.95 -13.22
C GLY A 192 -18.85 -26.90 -14.74
N SER A 193 -19.73 -26.09 -15.33
CA SER A 193 -19.84 -25.91 -16.79
C SER A 193 -20.61 -24.65 -17.14
N ASN A 194 -20.36 -24.05 -18.31
CA ASN A 194 -21.27 -23.05 -18.87
C ASN A 194 -22.50 -23.71 -19.53
N ARG A 195 -23.56 -22.93 -19.78
CA ARG A 195 -24.84 -23.47 -20.28
C ARG A 195 -24.72 -24.14 -21.64
N ALA A 196 -23.95 -23.57 -22.56
CA ALA A 196 -23.77 -24.12 -23.90
C ALA A 196 -23.01 -25.46 -23.86
N SER A 197 -21.88 -25.51 -23.14
CA SER A 197 -21.06 -26.71 -22.97
C SER A 197 -21.80 -27.82 -22.23
N TYR A 198 -22.59 -27.49 -21.22
CA TYR A 198 -23.43 -28.46 -20.50
C TYR A 198 -24.44 -29.12 -21.44
N ALA A 199 -25.18 -28.30 -22.20
CA ALA A 199 -26.20 -28.78 -23.13
C ALA A 199 -25.59 -29.69 -24.22
N GLU A 200 -24.46 -29.29 -24.80
CA GLU A 200 -23.82 -30.02 -25.89
C GLU A 200 -23.13 -31.31 -25.45
N LYS A 201 -22.42 -31.29 -24.31
CA LYS A 201 -21.51 -32.39 -23.95
C LYS A 201 -22.01 -33.31 -22.85
N ILE A 202 -22.94 -32.83 -22.02
CA ILE A 202 -23.44 -33.57 -20.86
C ILE A 202 -24.91 -33.95 -21.07
N GLU A 203 -25.76 -32.98 -21.40
CA GLU A 203 -27.20 -33.21 -21.58
C GLU A 203 -27.52 -33.98 -22.87
N ALA A 204 -26.86 -33.65 -23.98
CA ALA A 204 -27.06 -34.35 -25.26
C ALA A 204 -26.35 -35.72 -25.33
N SER A 205 -25.49 -36.07 -24.37
CA SER A 205 -24.77 -37.33 -24.35
C SER A 205 -25.59 -38.43 -23.67
N GLU A 206 -25.90 -39.50 -24.41
CA GLU A 206 -26.61 -40.68 -23.87
C GLU A 206 -25.87 -41.33 -22.68
N GLN A 207 -24.54 -41.15 -22.59
CA GLN A 207 -23.71 -41.70 -21.53
C GLN A 207 -23.72 -40.84 -20.26
N PHE A 208 -23.77 -39.50 -20.39
CA PHE A 208 -23.61 -38.57 -19.26
C PHE A 208 -24.94 -38.02 -18.71
N ALA A 209 -25.98 -37.91 -19.55
CA ALA A 209 -27.29 -37.42 -19.13
C ALA A 209 -27.95 -38.28 -18.03
N GLY A 210 -27.55 -39.55 -17.93
CA GLY A 210 -28.01 -40.48 -16.89
C GLY A 210 -27.33 -40.31 -15.52
N VAL A 211 -26.13 -39.70 -15.48
CA VAL A 211 -25.26 -39.64 -14.29
C VAL A 211 -24.98 -38.22 -13.79
N PHE A 212 -25.35 -37.18 -14.54
CA PHE A 212 -25.22 -35.77 -14.13
C PHE A 212 -26.58 -35.05 -14.13
N GLN A 213 -26.73 -34.06 -13.26
CA GLN A 213 -27.88 -33.17 -13.22
C GLN A 213 -27.47 -31.71 -13.02
N ALA A 214 -28.10 -30.81 -13.77
CA ALA A 214 -27.79 -29.38 -13.72
C ALA A 214 -28.32 -28.72 -12.44
N ILE A 215 -27.50 -27.83 -11.88
CA ILE A 215 -27.87 -26.81 -10.90
C ILE A 215 -27.54 -25.46 -11.53
N ALA A 216 -28.53 -24.84 -12.18
CA ALA A 216 -28.36 -23.54 -12.81
C ALA A 216 -28.31 -22.42 -11.75
N LEU A 217 -27.38 -21.47 -11.92
CA LEU A 217 -27.37 -20.20 -11.20
C LEU A 217 -28.16 -19.19 -12.04
N ASP A 218 -29.37 -18.84 -11.62
CA ASP A 218 -30.19 -17.88 -12.37
C ASP A 218 -29.67 -16.45 -12.14
N GLY A 219 -29.35 -15.78 -13.26
CA GLY A 219 -28.72 -14.47 -13.29
C GLY A 219 -29.55 -13.37 -12.60
N ILE A 220 -28.90 -12.64 -11.70
CA ILE A 220 -29.40 -11.38 -11.14
C ILE A 220 -29.49 -10.34 -12.26
N LEU A 221 -30.70 -9.95 -12.70
CA LEU A 221 -31.08 -8.58 -13.14
C LEU A 221 -32.63 -8.37 -13.22
N VAL A 222 -33.13 -7.45 -12.37
CA VAL A 222 -34.20 -6.41 -12.52
C VAL A 222 -35.63 -6.73 -13.05
N SER A 223 -36.61 -6.37 -12.19
CA SER A 223 -38.02 -5.95 -12.39
C SER A 223 -39.10 -6.92 -12.92
N GLY A 224 -40.08 -7.20 -12.04
CA GLY A 224 -41.52 -7.14 -12.33
C GLY A 224 -42.19 -8.32 -13.02
N GLN A 225 -42.79 -9.23 -12.24
CA GLN A 225 -44.22 -9.62 -12.31
C GLN A 225 -44.48 -10.81 -11.37
N ALA A 226 -45.63 -10.77 -10.71
CA ALA A 226 -46.14 -11.84 -9.87
C ALA A 226 -46.76 -12.95 -10.72
N THR A 227 -46.53 -14.21 -10.35
CA THR A 227 -47.51 -15.29 -10.50
C THR A 227 -47.39 -16.27 -9.34
N ASN A 228 -48.54 -16.58 -8.75
CA ASN A 228 -48.78 -17.49 -7.64
C ASN A 228 -48.74 -18.98 -8.04
N GLU A 229 -48.71 -19.81 -6.98
CA GLU A 229 -49.06 -21.24 -6.84
C GLU A 229 -47.90 -22.27 -6.93
N GLY A 230 -47.65 -23.14 -5.94
CA GLY A 230 -48.37 -23.40 -4.69
C GLY A 230 -47.60 -24.30 -3.68
N SER A 231 -47.78 -23.96 -2.40
CA SER A 231 -47.83 -24.79 -1.18
C SER A 231 -46.88 -26.00 -1.00
N ILE A 232 -45.92 -25.87 -0.06
CA ILE A 232 -45.86 -26.70 1.18
C ILE A 232 -45.40 -25.82 2.36
N ASN A 233 -46.19 -25.81 3.44
CA ASN A 233 -45.91 -25.19 4.75
C ASN A 233 -44.81 -25.93 5.53
N SER A 234 -43.82 -25.20 6.08
CA SER A 234 -43.50 -25.12 7.52
C SER A 234 -42.05 -24.66 7.78
N GLY A 235 -41.86 -23.54 8.52
CA GLY A 235 -40.60 -23.24 9.25
C GLY A 235 -39.93 -21.91 8.90
N SER A 236 -40.03 -20.94 9.83
CA SER A 236 -39.30 -19.67 10.00
C SER A 236 -38.20 -19.27 9.00
N GLY A 237 -38.35 -18.07 8.43
CA GLY A 237 -37.24 -17.32 7.82
C GLY A 237 -36.13 -17.10 8.84
N ASP A 238 -35.04 -17.85 8.70
CA ASP A 238 -33.89 -17.80 9.58
C ASP A 238 -32.97 -16.66 9.17
N TYR A 239 -33.10 -15.57 9.93
CA TYR A 239 -32.03 -14.61 10.13
C TYR A 239 -30.73 -15.32 10.53
N ARG A 240 -29.58 -14.92 9.95
CA ARG A 240 -28.27 -15.56 10.19
C ARG A 240 -27.30 -14.62 10.90
N GLY A 241 -26.66 -15.11 11.96
CA GLY A 241 -25.68 -14.38 12.77
C GLY A 241 -26.23 -13.91 14.11
N ASP A 242 -25.46 -13.08 14.82
CA ASP A 242 -25.90 -12.43 16.05
C ASP A 242 -26.91 -11.32 15.72
N ASN A 243 -28.07 -11.32 16.34
CA ASN A 243 -29.16 -10.40 16.01
C ASN A 243 -28.96 -8.95 16.48
N VAL A 244 -27.79 -8.65 17.06
CA VAL A 244 -27.32 -7.30 17.40
C VAL A 244 -26.09 -6.98 16.56
N SER A 245 -26.07 -5.80 15.96
CA SER A 245 -24.92 -5.34 15.19
C SER A 245 -23.66 -5.14 16.05
N ALA A 246 -22.48 -5.31 15.43
CA ALA A 246 -21.19 -5.24 16.13
C ALA A 246 -20.91 -3.88 16.80
N ASP A 247 -21.38 -2.78 16.20
CA ASP A 247 -21.29 -1.44 16.76
C ASP A 247 -22.18 -1.25 18.01
N LEU A 248 -23.39 -1.81 18.04
CA LEU A 248 -24.20 -1.82 19.27
C LEU A 248 -23.57 -2.67 20.37
N ARG A 249 -22.98 -3.82 20.02
CA ARG A 249 -22.22 -4.65 20.96
C ARG A 249 -21.06 -3.86 21.58
N GLN A 250 -20.32 -3.12 20.75
CA GLN A 250 -19.25 -2.27 21.24
C GLN A 250 -19.77 -1.15 22.16
N MET A 251 -20.89 -0.50 21.81
CA MET A 251 -21.50 0.53 22.67
C MET A 251 -21.95 -0.01 24.03
N MET A 252 -22.46 -1.25 24.09
CA MET A 252 -22.81 -1.91 25.35
C MET A 252 -21.59 -2.21 26.22
N VAL A 253 -20.43 -2.49 25.62
CA VAL A 253 -19.16 -2.67 26.33
C VAL A 253 -18.63 -1.33 26.87
N GLU A 254 -18.78 -0.25 26.09
CA GLU A 254 -18.31 1.09 26.43
C GLU A 254 -19.20 1.80 27.48
N ASP A 255 -20.50 1.49 27.54
CA ASP A 255 -21.41 1.94 28.61
C ASP A 255 -22.03 0.74 29.37
N PRO A 256 -21.31 0.16 30.34
CA PRO A 256 -21.82 -0.94 31.17
C PRO A 256 -23.05 -0.59 32.00
N SER A 257 -23.33 0.71 32.21
CA SER A 257 -24.53 1.15 32.93
C SER A 257 -25.80 0.95 32.11
N GLY A 258 -25.66 0.88 30.78
CA GLY A 258 -26.75 0.71 29.81
C GLY A 258 -27.75 1.88 29.77
N LYS A 259 -27.47 2.99 30.46
CA LYS A 259 -28.41 4.12 30.59
C LYS A 259 -28.40 5.06 29.39
N LYS A 260 -27.31 5.07 28.61
CA LYS A 260 -27.25 5.87 27.38
C LYS A 260 -28.34 5.41 26.42
N ARG A 261 -29.12 6.37 25.93
CA ARG A 261 -30.14 6.12 24.90
C ARG A 261 -29.53 6.24 23.51
N VAL A 262 -29.95 5.36 22.62
CA VAL A 262 -29.50 5.29 21.23
C VAL A 262 -30.71 5.14 20.32
N ASP A 263 -30.65 5.76 19.15
CA ASP A 263 -31.60 5.50 18.07
C ASP A 263 -31.18 4.25 17.32
N VAL A 264 -32.11 3.32 17.15
CA VAL A 264 -31.90 2.03 16.51
C VAL A 264 -32.98 1.75 15.47
N ILE A 265 -32.60 0.97 14.48
CA ILE A 265 -33.50 0.35 13.53
C ILE A 265 -33.66 -1.11 13.96
N ILE A 266 -34.90 -1.49 14.31
CA ILE A 266 -35.30 -2.84 14.65
C ILE A 266 -36.04 -3.44 13.45
N GLN A 267 -35.45 -4.45 12.84
CA GLN A 267 -36.14 -5.32 11.89
C GLN A 267 -36.90 -6.37 12.70
N ALA A 268 -38.19 -6.14 12.97
CA ALA A 268 -39.04 -7.07 13.70
C ALA A 268 -39.41 -8.28 12.82
N ARG A 269 -39.77 -9.40 13.45
CA ARG A 269 -40.44 -10.51 12.75
C ARG A 269 -41.91 -10.17 12.45
N ASP A 270 -42.52 -9.44 13.38
CA ASP A 270 -43.87 -8.88 13.33
C ASP A 270 -43.87 -7.65 14.25
N ALA A 271 -43.96 -6.46 13.66
CA ALA A 271 -43.91 -5.18 14.36
C ALA A 271 -45.19 -4.90 15.15
N ASP A 272 -46.30 -5.54 14.81
CA ASP A 272 -47.59 -5.42 15.51
C ASP A 272 -47.75 -6.44 16.64
N ASN A 273 -46.76 -7.32 16.81
CA ASN A 273 -46.73 -8.34 17.84
C ASN A 273 -46.90 -7.74 19.25
N ALA A 274 -47.91 -8.20 19.98
CA ALA A 274 -48.23 -7.69 21.31
C ALA A 274 -47.10 -7.92 22.33
N ALA A 275 -46.34 -9.02 22.21
CA ALA A 275 -45.21 -9.31 23.07
C ALA A 275 -44.02 -8.39 22.77
N LEU A 276 -43.79 -8.05 21.51
CA LEU A 276 -42.75 -7.09 21.13
C LEU A 276 -43.08 -5.69 21.66
N ARG A 277 -44.34 -5.24 21.54
CA ARG A 277 -44.80 -3.97 22.10
C ARG A 277 -44.67 -3.90 23.61
N ALA A 278 -45.02 -4.99 24.31
CA ALA A 278 -44.84 -5.08 25.76
C ALA A 278 -43.36 -5.00 26.16
N LEU A 279 -42.49 -5.69 25.42
CA LEU A 279 -41.05 -5.72 25.65
C LEU A 279 -40.38 -4.35 25.43
N LEU A 280 -40.75 -3.68 24.34
CA LEU A 280 -40.30 -2.31 24.06
C LEU A 280 -40.75 -1.35 25.17
N LYS A 281 -42.02 -1.46 25.62
CA LYS A 281 -42.54 -0.65 26.72
C LYS A 281 -41.83 -0.91 28.05
N SER A 282 -41.53 -2.17 28.37
CA SER A 282 -40.80 -2.53 29.61
C SER A 282 -39.33 -2.12 29.58
N GLY A 283 -38.72 -2.06 28.40
CA GLY A 283 -37.35 -1.57 28.20
C GLY A 283 -37.23 -0.05 28.09
N GLU A 284 -38.30 0.69 28.44
CA GLU A 284 -38.38 2.15 28.27
C GLU A 284 -38.07 2.62 26.83
N ALA A 285 -38.29 1.75 25.84
CA ALA A 285 -38.07 2.04 24.43
C ALA A 285 -39.23 2.88 23.87
N ILE A 286 -38.89 3.89 23.08
CA ILE A 286 -39.84 4.79 22.44
C ILE A 286 -39.78 4.51 20.95
N VAL A 287 -40.83 3.93 20.39
CA VAL A 287 -40.96 3.78 18.93
C VAL A 287 -41.20 5.16 18.35
N THR A 288 -40.24 5.66 17.57
CA THR A 288 -40.28 6.99 16.97
C THR A 288 -40.95 6.96 15.59
N GLU A 289 -40.73 5.89 14.82
CA GLU A 289 -41.26 5.74 13.48
C GLU A 289 -41.40 4.26 13.08
N ARG A 290 -42.26 3.97 12.09
CA ARG A 290 -42.29 2.69 11.36
C ARG A 290 -41.98 2.99 9.89
N ILE A 291 -41.03 2.27 9.30
CA ILE A 291 -40.59 2.53 7.93
C ILE A 291 -41.65 1.98 6.95
N GLY A 292 -42.47 2.88 6.41
CA GLY A 292 -43.56 2.54 5.48
C GLY A 292 -44.50 1.46 6.05
N ASN A 293 -44.86 0.47 5.22
CA ASN A 293 -45.66 -0.69 5.62
C ASN A 293 -44.79 -1.91 6.00
N SER A 294 -43.51 -1.72 6.34
CA SER A 294 -42.59 -2.82 6.64
C SER A 294 -42.65 -3.26 8.11
N GLU A 295 -42.05 -4.40 8.43
CA GLU A 295 -41.81 -4.84 9.82
C GLU A 295 -40.60 -4.16 10.48
N THR A 296 -40.18 -2.98 9.98
CA THR A 296 -39.02 -2.24 10.50
C THR A 296 -39.47 -1.04 11.31
N LEU A 297 -39.01 -0.96 12.55
CA LEU A 297 -39.27 0.10 13.52
C LEU A 297 -38.02 0.94 13.73
N VAL A 298 -38.17 2.26 13.80
CA VAL A 298 -37.17 3.17 14.35
C VAL A 298 -37.53 3.39 15.81
N VAL A 299 -36.58 3.12 16.69
CA VAL A 299 -36.81 3.09 18.13
C VAL A 299 -35.67 3.79 18.84
N ASN A 300 -36.00 4.72 19.73
CA ASN A 300 -35.06 5.27 20.68
C ASN A 300 -35.13 4.47 21.98
N LEU A 301 -34.04 3.84 22.41
CA LEU A 301 -34.03 2.98 23.60
C LEU A 301 -32.74 3.09 24.41
N PRO A 302 -32.76 2.82 25.74
CA PRO A 302 -31.54 2.69 26.52
C PRO A 302 -30.79 1.40 26.13
N LEU A 303 -29.45 1.44 26.09
CA LEU A 303 -28.62 0.27 25.74
C LEU A 303 -28.91 -0.96 26.61
N SER A 304 -29.38 -0.78 27.85
CA SER A 304 -29.79 -1.85 28.76
C SER A 304 -30.96 -2.69 28.21
N ALA A 305 -31.79 -2.16 27.31
CA ALA A 305 -32.92 -2.87 26.72
C ALA A 305 -32.52 -3.81 25.56
N LEU A 306 -31.31 -3.67 25.01
CA LEU A 306 -30.85 -4.43 23.84
C LEU A 306 -30.74 -5.93 24.11
N GLU A 307 -30.30 -6.33 25.30
CA GLU A 307 -30.10 -7.74 25.62
C GLU A 307 -31.44 -8.50 25.70
N SER A 308 -32.46 -7.90 26.31
CA SER A 308 -33.80 -8.48 26.37
C SER A 308 -34.45 -8.55 24.98
N LEU A 309 -34.25 -7.53 24.14
CA LEU A 309 -34.73 -7.53 22.75
C LEU A 309 -34.04 -8.60 21.89
N SER A 310 -32.71 -8.70 21.99
CA SER A 310 -31.90 -9.73 21.33
C SER A 310 -32.34 -11.15 21.71
N LYS A 311 -32.58 -11.42 23.00
CA LYS A 311 -32.97 -12.76 23.47
C LYS A 311 -34.46 -13.10 23.27
N SER A 312 -35.28 -12.15 22.82
CA SER A 312 -36.73 -12.32 22.76
C SER A 312 -37.22 -13.28 21.66
N GLY A 313 -36.43 -13.48 20.61
CA GLY A 313 -36.85 -14.20 19.40
C GLY A 313 -37.85 -13.43 18.52
N LEU A 314 -38.24 -12.20 18.90
CA LEU A 314 -39.27 -11.39 18.22
C LEU A 314 -38.69 -10.45 17.15
N ILE A 315 -37.38 -10.29 17.12
CA ILE A 315 -36.66 -9.44 16.17
C ILE A 315 -35.74 -10.28 15.29
N ASN A 316 -35.61 -9.87 14.03
CA ASN A 316 -34.60 -10.39 13.11
C ASN A 316 -33.25 -9.72 13.38
N PHE A 317 -33.21 -8.39 13.43
CA PHE A 317 -31.95 -7.67 13.63
C PHE A 317 -32.16 -6.31 14.28
N ILE A 318 -31.19 -5.87 15.08
CA ILE A 318 -31.13 -4.52 15.63
C ILE A 318 -29.78 -3.87 15.27
N SER A 319 -29.83 -2.64 14.76
CA SER A 319 -28.65 -1.83 14.43
C SER A 319 -28.88 -0.36 14.77
N PRO A 320 -27.85 0.48 14.96
CA PRO A 320 -28.05 1.90 15.18
C PRO A 320 -28.69 2.54 13.94
N ASP A 321 -29.52 3.56 14.15
CA ASP A 321 -29.92 4.46 13.07
C ASP A 321 -28.72 5.33 12.68
N ARG A 322 -28.00 4.92 11.64
CA ARG A 322 -26.74 5.54 11.25
C ARG A 322 -27.02 6.81 10.47
N PRO A 323 -26.45 7.97 10.85
CA PRO A 323 -26.59 9.18 10.06
C PRO A 323 -25.98 8.94 8.67
N THR A 324 -26.76 9.26 7.63
CA THR A 324 -26.23 9.32 6.26
C THR A 324 -25.54 10.66 6.07
N THR A 325 -24.28 10.63 5.66
CA THR A 325 -23.49 11.84 5.40
C THR A 325 -23.09 11.90 3.94
N ILE A 326 -22.94 13.12 3.42
CA ILE A 326 -22.37 13.35 2.10
C ILE A 326 -20.89 12.97 2.19
N THR A 327 -20.43 12.09 1.29
CA THR A 327 -19.04 11.60 1.27
C THR A 327 -18.20 12.39 0.28
N GLY A 328 -16.88 12.49 0.51
CA GLY A 328 -15.92 13.05 -0.45
C GLY A 328 -15.49 14.51 -0.24
N HIS A 329 -15.63 15.07 0.97
CA HIS A 329 -15.18 16.43 1.29
C HIS A 329 -13.66 16.52 1.42
N VAL A 330 -12.99 16.79 0.29
CA VAL A 330 -11.53 16.96 0.26
C VAL A 330 -11.08 18.14 1.11
N GLU A 331 -11.79 19.28 1.06
CA GLU A 331 -11.40 20.48 1.81
C GLU A 331 -11.47 20.26 3.32
N GLU A 332 -12.57 19.67 3.81
CA GLU A 332 -12.82 19.44 5.24
C GLU A 332 -11.86 18.39 5.81
N SER A 333 -11.63 17.28 5.10
CA SER A 333 -10.76 16.18 5.56
C SER A 333 -9.29 16.58 5.70
N ILE A 334 -8.85 17.64 5.02
CA ILE A 334 -7.46 18.14 5.09
C ILE A 334 -7.33 19.48 5.82
N GLY A 335 -8.45 20.10 6.24
CA GLY A 335 -8.48 21.41 6.92
C GLY A 335 -8.26 22.62 5.99
N ALA A 336 -8.58 22.49 4.69
CA ALA A 336 -8.45 23.57 3.72
C ALA A 336 -9.48 24.69 3.95
N ASP A 337 -10.69 24.32 4.36
CA ASP A 337 -11.83 25.18 4.68
C ASP A 337 -11.49 26.18 5.80
N ILE A 338 -10.82 25.71 6.85
CA ILE A 338 -10.36 26.51 8.00
C ILE A 338 -9.32 27.55 7.55
N MET A 339 -8.57 27.26 6.49
CA MET A 339 -7.48 28.10 5.98
C MET A 339 -7.88 29.02 4.82
N ARG A 340 -9.15 29.11 4.44
CA ARG A 340 -9.52 30.00 3.32
C ARG A 340 -9.32 31.49 3.61
N THR A 341 -9.54 31.91 4.85
CA THR A 341 -9.37 33.31 5.26
C THR A 341 -8.06 33.48 5.99
N GLN A 342 -7.13 34.24 5.42
CA GLN A 342 -5.83 34.50 6.02
C GLN A 342 -5.81 35.92 6.59
N PRO A 343 -5.79 36.09 7.93
CA PRO A 343 -5.74 37.41 8.55
C PRO A 343 -4.42 38.12 8.28
N ALA A 344 -4.36 39.43 8.50
CA ALA A 344 -3.12 40.18 8.43
C ALA A 344 -2.11 39.67 9.47
N LEU A 345 -0.84 39.47 9.09
CA LEU A 345 0.22 38.99 9.99
C LEU A 345 1.59 39.44 9.48
N ASN A 346 2.48 39.89 10.37
CA ASN A 346 3.87 40.25 10.05
C ASN A 346 3.99 41.20 8.84
N GLY A 347 3.15 42.24 8.80
CA GLY A 347 3.14 43.23 7.71
C GLY A 347 2.49 42.75 6.40
N ARG A 348 1.93 41.54 6.35
CA ARG A 348 1.12 41.06 5.22
C ARG A 348 -0.33 41.44 5.42
N ALA A 349 -0.97 41.98 4.39
CA ALA A 349 -2.41 42.25 4.38
C ALA A 349 -3.22 40.94 4.48
N ALA A 350 -4.48 41.05 4.91
CA ALA A 350 -5.41 39.92 4.86
C ALA A 350 -5.71 39.53 3.40
N TYR A 351 -5.89 38.24 3.14
CA TYR A 351 -6.18 37.72 1.80
C TYR A 351 -6.96 36.39 1.86
N THR A 352 -7.52 35.99 0.72
CA THR A 352 -8.15 34.68 0.54
C THR A 352 -7.15 33.68 -0.02
N LEU A 353 -7.04 32.52 0.62
CA LEU A 353 -6.16 31.43 0.20
C LEU A 353 -6.93 30.44 -0.70
N ASP A 354 -6.62 30.47 -1.99
CA ASP A 354 -7.34 29.73 -3.03
C ASP A 354 -6.46 29.32 -4.23
N GLY A 355 -5.15 29.57 -4.18
CA GLY A 355 -4.18 29.25 -5.23
C GLY A 355 -4.00 30.36 -6.25
N SER A 356 -4.56 31.55 -6.02
CA SER A 356 -4.41 32.71 -6.90
C SER A 356 -2.95 32.96 -7.30
N ASN A 357 -2.73 33.26 -8.59
CA ASN A 357 -1.43 33.54 -9.19
C ASN A 357 -0.41 32.37 -9.11
N VAL A 358 -0.89 31.12 -9.09
CA VAL A 358 -0.05 29.93 -9.20
C VAL A 358 -0.50 29.10 -10.41
N GLY A 359 0.44 28.72 -11.28
CA GLY A 359 0.19 27.78 -12.37
C GLY A 359 0.38 26.33 -11.92
N VAL A 360 -0.66 25.51 -12.10
CA VAL A 360 -0.67 24.07 -11.81
C VAL A 360 -0.79 23.31 -13.13
N ALA A 361 0.27 22.58 -13.48
CA ALA A 361 0.29 21.68 -14.62
C ALA A 361 -0.29 20.32 -14.26
N VAL A 362 -1.28 19.86 -15.01
CA VAL A 362 -1.92 18.55 -14.87
C VAL A 362 -1.49 17.70 -16.07
N VAL A 363 -0.65 16.71 -15.82
CA VAL A 363 -0.07 15.83 -16.84
C VAL A 363 -0.88 14.52 -16.87
N ASP A 364 -1.79 14.38 -17.84
CA ASP A 364 -2.84 13.34 -17.80
C ASP A 364 -3.50 13.06 -19.17
N SER A 365 -4.76 12.62 -19.22
CA SER A 365 -5.53 12.29 -20.43
C SER A 365 -6.16 13.48 -21.16
N GLY A 366 -5.92 14.70 -20.67
CA GLY A 366 -6.48 15.94 -21.21
C GLY A 366 -7.34 16.67 -20.20
N LEU A 367 -8.14 17.62 -20.67
CA LEU A 367 -9.06 18.38 -19.81
C LEU A 367 -10.34 18.77 -20.56
N ALA A 368 -11.50 18.58 -19.94
CA ALA A 368 -12.75 19.18 -20.38
C ALA A 368 -12.79 20.68 -20.06
N ALA A 369 -12.08 21.50 -20.83
CA ALA A 369 -11.92 22.94 -20.58
C ALA A 369 -13.24 23.74 -20.55
N SER A 370 -14.32 23.20 -21.12
CA SER A 370 -15.66 23.82 -21.07
C SER A 370 -16.37 23.69 -19.73
N HIS A 371 -15.92 22.78 -18.86
CA HIS A 371 -16.52 22.53 -17.55
C HIS A 371 -16.49 23.81 -16.71
N ASN A 372 -17.63 24.19 -16.14
CA ASN A 372 -17.79 25.41 -15.37
C ASN A 372 -16.89 25.48 -14.14
N GLY A 373 -16.44 24.33 -13.62
CA GLY A 373 -15.49 24.28 -12.52
C GLY A 373 -14.11 24.82 -12.87
N PHE A 374 -13.74 24.89 -14.15
CA PHE A 374 -12.45 25.46 -14.59
C PHE A 374 -12.55 26.92 -15.02
N LYS A 375 -13.69 27.57 -14.74
CA LYS A 375 -13.87 29.00 -14.93
C LYS A 375 -13.61 29.75 -13.63
N ASN A 376 -13.31 31.04 -13.74
CA ASN A 376 -13.23 31.95 -12.61
C ASN A 376 -14.62 32.53 -12.28
N ALA A 377 -14.70 33.42 -11.29
CA ALA A 377 -15.97 34.03 -10.88
C ALA A 377 -16.66 34.88 -11.97
N SER A 378 -15.93 35.38 -12.98
CA SER A 378 -16.50 36.10 -14.12
C SER A 378 -16.91 35.19 -15.29
N GLY A 379 -16.75 33.86 -15.14
CA GLY A 379 -17.05 32.88 -16.18
C GLY A 379 -15.94 32.71 -17.23
N ALA A 380 -14.80 33.39 -17.09
CA ALA A 380 -13.66 33.21 -17.97
C ALA A 380 -12.87 31.94 -17.62
N SER A 381 -12.32 31.26 -18.63
CA SER A 381 -11.51 30.05 -18.42
C SER A 381 -10.25 30.35 -17.60
N ARG A 382 -9.95 29.49 -16.62
CA ARG A 382 -8.65 29.44 -15.93
C ARG A 382 -7.66 28.49 -16.60
N VAL A 383 -8.08 27.79 -17.65
CA VAL A 383 -7.19 26.97 -18.49
C VAL A 383 -6.39 27.90 -19.39
N VAL A 384 -5.15 28.18 -19.00
CA VAL A 384 -4.26 29.14 -19.69
C VAL A 384 -3.40 28.47 -20.76
N ALA A 385 -3.27 27.14 -20.70
CA ALA A 385 -2.66 26.34 -21.74
C ALA A 385 -3.28 24.94 -21.77
N ASN A 386 -3.46 24.39 -22.97
CA ASN A 386 -3.98 23.05 -23.19
C ASN A 386 -3.24 22.45 -24.40
N VAL A 387 -2.39 21.46 -24.16
CA VAL A 387 -1.46 20.91 -25.17
C VAL A 387 -1.55 19.38 -25.21
N ASN A 388 -1.33 18.80 -26.39
CA ASN A 388 -1.38 17.36 -26.60
C ASN A 388 -0.08 16.80 -27.19
N PHE A 389 0.45 15.75 -26.55
CA PHE A 389 1.68 15.05 -26.95
C PHE A 389 1.46 13.59 -27.38
N THR A 390 0.21 13.13 -27.46
CA THR A 390 -0.10 11.80 -27.99
C THR A 390 0.08 11.77 -29.51
N ASN A 391 0.12 10.57 -30.09
CA ASN A 391 0.18 10.38 -31.54
C ASN A 391 -1.16 10.65 -32.26
N THR A 392 -2.20 11.07 -31.54
CA THR A 392 -3.42 11.62 -32.13
C THR A 392 -3.17 13.08 -32.56
N THR A 393 -4.07 13.67 -33.34
CA THR A 393 -3.94 15.05 -33.82
C THR A 393 -3.57 15.98 -32.66
N VAL A 394 -2.44 16.69 -32.74
CA VAL A 394 -1.89 17.54 -31.66
C VAL A 394 -2.84 18.65 -31.19
N THR A 395 -3.90 18.93 -31.94
CA THR A 395 -4.97 19.88 -31.59
C THR A 395 -6.10 19.24 -30.75
N ALA A 396 -6.15 17.91 -30.63
CA ALA A 396 -7.17 17.19 -29.89
C ALA A 396 -6.84 17.17 -28.39
N THR A 397 -7.32 18.18 -27.67
CA THR A 397 -7.00 18.37 -26.25
C THR A 397 -8.14 18.02 -25.28
N THR A 398 -9.29 17.63 -25.82
CA THR A 398 -10.46 17.21 -25.04
C THR A 398 -10.17 15.90 -24.30
N ASP A 399 -10.67 15.80 -23.07
CA ASP A 399 -10.56 14.60 -22.25
C ASP A 399 -11.66 13.59 -22.58
N VAL A 400 -11.39 12.71 -23.54
CA VAL A 400 -12.30 11.60 -23.89
C VAL A 400 -12.26 10.48 -22.86
N TYR A 401 -11.14 10.31 -22.15
CA TYR A 401 -11.00 9.23 -21.17
C TYR A 401 -11.71 9.57 -19.85
N GLY A 402 -11.55 10.81 -19.35
CA GLY A 402 -12.24 11.37 -18.18
C GLY A 402 -11.36 11.55 -16.94
N HIS A 403 -10.24 10.84 -16.87
CA HIS A 403 -9.35 10.85 -15.70
C HIS A 403 -8.71 12.22 -15.45
N GLY A 404 -8.15 12.86 -16.49
CA GLY A 404 -7.48 14.16 -16.36
C GLY A 404 -8.41 15.28 -15.87
N THR A 405 -9.67 15.26 -16.26
CA THR A 405 -10.69 16.20 -15.79
C THR A 405 -10.98 16.03 -14.31
N HIS A 406 -11.09 14.79 -13.84
CA HIS A 406 -11.29 14.50 -12.42
C HIS A 406 -10.08 14.94 -11.59
N VAL A 407 -8.87 14.62 -12.05
CA VAL A 407 -7.61 15.02 -11.41
C VAL A 407 -7.46 16.54 -11.33
N ALA A 408 -7.71 17.26 -12.43
CA ALA A 408 -7.66 18.72 -12.45
C ALA A 408 -8.72 19.35 -11.52
N GLY A 409 -9.89 18.72 -11.44
CA GLY A 409 -10.97 19.07 -10.51
C GLY A 409 -10.53 19.03 -9.05
N LEU A 410 -9.90 17.94 -8.62
CA LEU A 410 -9.39 17.79 -7.24
C LEU A 410 -8.31 18.81 -6.89
N ALA A 411 -7.41 19.11 -7.83
CA ALA A 411 -6.33 20.07 -7.60
C ALA A 411 -6.83 21.52 -7.61
N THR A 412 -7.68 21.88 -8.57
CA THR A 412 -7.95 23.29 -8.93
C THR A 412 -9.39 23.60 -9.29
N GLY A 413 -10.30 22.63 -9.30
CA GLY A 413 -11.69 22.81 -9.71
C GLY A 413 -12.48 23.67 -8.74
N ASN A 414 -13.29 24.58 -9.26
CA ASN A 414 -14.34 25.24 -8.50
C ASN A 414 -15.66 24.45 -8.64
N SER A 415 -16.59 24.62 -7.72
CA SER A 415 -17.90 23.95 -7.80
C SER A 415 -18.97 24.79 -7.11
N SER A 416 -20.15 24.81 -7.72
CA SER A 416 -21.42 25.27 -7.13
C SER A 416 -22.34 24.12 -6.75
N LYS A 417 -22.08 22.89 -7.23
CA LYS A 417 -22.84 21.68 -6.87
C LYS A 417 -22.74 21.44 -5.36
N ASN A 418 -23.87 21.06 -4.75
CA ASN A 418 -24.01 20.83 -3.30
C ASN A 418 -23.36 21.94 -2.46
N SER A 419 -23.70 23.20 -2.78
CA SER A 419 -23.17 24.40 -2.10
C SER A 419 -21.64 24.53 -2.12
N GLY A 420 -20.98 23.92 -3.10
CA GLY A 420 -19.52 23.92 -3.25
C GLY A 420 -18.79 22.82 -2.49
N ALA A 421 -19.49 21.78 -2.05
CA ALA A 421 -18.93 20.62 -1.33
C ALA A 421 -17.78 19.90 -2.06
N TYR A 422 -17.72 19.99 -3.39
CA TYR A 422 -16.76 19.28 -4.24
C TYR A 422 -15.77 20.22 -4.92
N ARG A 423 -15.36 21.28 -4.23
CA ARG A 423 -14.26 22.14 -4.68
C ARG A 423 -12.92 21.43 -4.53
N GLY A 424 -12.04 21.67 -5.49
CA GLY A 424 -10.64 21.31 -5.40
C GLY A 424 -9.88 22.24 -4.45
N VAL A 425 -8.65 21.84 -4.12
CA VAL A 425 -7.86 22.49 -3.07
C VAL A 425 -7.42 23.92 -3.46
N ALA A 426 -6.93 24.13 -4.68
CA ALA A 426 -6.46 25.43 -5.19
C ALA A 426 -7.42 26.00 -6.27
N ARG A 427 -8.67 26.25 -5.86
CA ARG A 427 -9.80 26.60 -6.74
C ARG A 427 -9.64 27.84 -7.65
N ASN A 428 -8.63 28.68 -7.43
CA ASN A 428 -8.35 29.88 -8.24
C ASN A 428 -6.96 29.86 -8.89
N ALA A 429 -6.26 28.71 -8.85
CA ALA A 429 -5.02 28.53 -9.60
C ALA A 429 -5.27 28.51 -11.12
N ASN A 430 -4.25 28.90 -11.89
CA ASN A 430 -4.24 28.76 -13.35
C ASN A 430 -3.96 27.31 -13.71
N ILE A 431 -4.68 26.79 -14.71
CA ILE A 431 -4.64 25.38 -15.10
C ILE A 431 -3.86 25.25 -16.41
N ILE A 432 -2.86 24.38 -16.40
CA ILE A 432 -2.07 24.02 -17.58
C ILE A 432 -2.34 22.53 -17.84
N SER A 433 -3.14 22.21 -18.85
CA SER A 433 -3.41 20.83 -19.22
C SER A 433 -2.35 20.32 -20.20
N VAL A 434 -1.72 19.21 -19.84
CA VAL A 434 -0.67 18.55 -20.64
C VAL A 434 -1.11 17.12 -20.89
N LYS A 435 -1.74 16.89 -22.04
CA LYS A 435 -2.26 15.58 -22.44
C LYS A 435 -1.12 14.69 -22.92
N VAL A 436 -0.91 13.58 -22.21
CA VAL A 436 0.11 12.55 -22.49
C VAL A 436 -0.47 11.13 -22.49
N LEU A 437 -1.76 10.98 -22.15
CA LEU A 437 -2.52 9.74 -22.30
C LEU A 437 -3.55 9.89 -23.42
N ASN A 438 -3.72 8.84 -24.22
CA ASN A 438 -4.69 8.78 -25.30
C ASN A 438 -6.12 8.61 -24.76
N GLU A 439 -7.08 8.40 -25.67
CA GLU A 439 -8.51 8.28 -25.39
C GLU A 439 -8.88 6.98 -24.65
N ASN A 440 -7.95 6.03 -24.55
CA ASN A 440 -8.05 4.80 -23.76
C ASN A 440 -7.39 4.94 -22.37
N GLY A 441 -6.76 6.08 -22.06
CA GLY A 441 -5.95 6.24 -20.85
C GLY A 441 -4.55 5.63 -20.94
N GLU A 442 -4.10 5.27 -22.14
CA GLU A 442 -2.78 4.67 -22.38
C GLU A 442 -1.76 5.75 -22.75
N GLY A 443 -0.52 5.62 -22.27
CA GLY A 443 0.55 6.57 -22.52
C GLY A 443 1.87 5.90 -22.89
N ASN A 444 2.76 6.69 -23.47
CA ASN A 444 4.15 6.29 -23.73
C ASN A 444 5.10 7.19 -22.94
N SER A 445 6.22 6.62 -22.46
CA SER A 445 7.25 7.38 -21.74
C SER A 445 7.78 8.57 -22.56
N SER A 446 7.85 8.44 -23.89
CA SER A 446 8.26 9.55 -24.78
C SER A 446 7.27 10.72 -24.77
N TRP A 447 5.96 10.45 -24.76
CA TRP A 447 4.93 11.50 -24.69
C TRP A 447 4.97 12.22 -23.34
N LEU A 448 5.14 11.45 -22.26
CA LEU A 448 5.32 12.01 -20.92
C LEU A 448 6.57 12.90 -20.86
N LEU A 449 7.71 12.42 -21.34
CA LEU A 449 8.96 13.19 -21.35
C LEU A 449 8.84 14.48 -22.18
N ASN A 450 8.17 14.43 -23.33
CA ASN A 450 7.89 15.61 -24.16
C ASN A 450 6.98 16.61 -23.43
N GLY A 451 5.94 16.14 -22.75
CA GLY A 451 5.06 16.98 -21.93
C GLY A 451 5.79 17.64 -20.77
N LEU A 452 6.63 16.90 -20.04
CA LEU A 452 7.47 17.44 -18.96
C LEU A 452 8.50 18.44 -19.48
N ASN A 453 9.10 18.17 -20.65
CA ASN A 453 10.01 19.11 -21.30
C ASN A 453 9.29 20.41 -21.71
N TRP A 454 8.08 20.31 -22.24
CA TRP A 454 7.27 21.49 -22.57
C TRP A 454 6.93 22.30 -21.33
N ILE A 455 6.57 21.66 -20.21
CA ILE A 455 6.37 22.33 -18.91
C ILE A 455 7.63 23.11 -18.52
N LEU A 456 8.81 22.47 -18.60
CA LEU A 456 10.07 23.11 -18.26
C LEU A 456 10.34 24.36 -19.12
N GLN A 457 10.09 24.28 -20.42
CA GLN A 457 10.28 25.39 -21.37
C GLN A 457 9.28 26.53 -21.15
N ASN A 458 8.03 26.23 -20.79
CA ASN A 458 6.95 27.22 -20.69
C ASN A 458 6.66 27.68 -19.25
N ARG A 459 7.41 27.20 -18.25
CA ARG A 459 7.17 27.50 -16.83
C ARG A 459 7.13 28.98 -16.49
N VAL A 460 7.94 29.79 -17.17
CA VAL A 460 7.99 31.24 -16.93
C VAL A 460 6.75 31.91 -17.50
N GLN A 461 6.38 31.57 -18.74
CA GLN A 461 5.23 32.15 -19.44
C GLN A 461 3.91 31.92 -18.70
N TYR A 462 3.66 30.69 -18.23
CA TYR A 462 2.42 30.34 -17.55
C TYR A 462 2.54 30.32 -16.02
N ASN A 463 3.66 30.82 -15.48
CA ASN A 463 3.97 30.80 -14.04
C ASN A 463 3.74 29.40 -13.42
N ILE A 464 4.21 28.35 -14.09
CA ILE A 464 4.05 26.96 -13.65
C ILE A 464 4.96 26.74 -12.44
N LYS A 465 4.34 26.48 -11.29
CA LYS A 465 5.05 26.23 -10.03
C LYS A 465 4.80 24.84 -9.48
N VAL A 466 3.73 24.19 -9.92
CA VAL A 466 3.37 22.82 -9.50
C VAL A 466 3.08 21.98 -10.73
N ALA A 467 3.57 20.75 -10.75
CA ALA A 467 3.22 19.73 -11.75
C ALA A 467 2.68 18.48 -11.04
N ASN A 468 1.47 18.08 -11.40
CA ASN A 468 0.82 16.87 -10.91
C ASN A 468 0.89 15.77 -11.97
N LEU A 469 1.46 14.62 -11.61
CA LEU A 469 1.52 13.42 -12.44
C LEU A 469 0.72 12.31 -11.75
N SER A 470 -0.55 12.18 -12.12
CA SER A 470 -1.47 11.15 -11.62
C SER A 470 -1.42 9.86 -12.46
N LEU A 471 -0.23 9.53 -12.94
CA LEU A 471 0.07 8.41 -13.81
C LEU A 471 1.42 7.81 -13.42
N GLY A 472 1.69 6.61 -13.92
CA GLY A 472 2.99 5.99 -13.72
C GLY A 472 3.19 4.74 -14.56
N THR A 473 4.44 4.31 -14.61
CA THR A 473 4.87 3.06 -15.25
C THR A 473 5.54 2.16 -14.22
N THR A 474 5.79 0.91 -14.60
CA THR A 474 6.54 -0.04 -13.79
C THR A 474 7.92 0.52 -13.46
N ALA A 475 8.27 0.54 -12.17
CA ALA A 475 9.58 0.96 -11.70
C ALA A 475 10.57 -0.21 -11.78
N VAL A 476 11.37 -0.26 -12.86
CA VAL A 476 12.45 -1.24 -13.04
C VAL A 476 13.79 -0.59 -12.77
N ASP A 477 14.13 0.44 -13.55
CA ASP A 477 15.39 1.15 -13.46
C ASP A 477 15.44 2.03 -12.21
N SER A 478 16.63 2.11 -11.59
CA SER A 478 16.89 3.04 -10.49
C SER A 478 16.47 4.46 -10.84
N TYR A 479 15.99 5.25 -9.87
CA TYR A 479 15.62 6.65 -10.07
C TYR A 479 16.76 7.52 -10.64
N THR A 480 18.01 7.05 -10.57
CA THR A 480 19.19 7.70 -11.17
C THR A 480 19.27 7.52 -12.69
N ASN A 481 18.72 6.42 -13.21
CA ASN A 481 18.75 6.04 -14.63
C ASN A 481 17.39 6.14 -15.32
N ASP A 482 16.30 6.01 -14.57
CA ASP A 482 14.94 6.14 -15.09
C ASP A 482 14.78 7.55 -15.72
N PRO A 483 14.48 7.64 -17.04
CA PRO A 483 14.47 8.90 -17.74
C PRO A 483 13.37 9.85 -17.25
N ILE A 484 12.25 9.32 -16.75
CA ILE A 484 11.16 10.11 -16.18
C ILE A 484 11.62 10.68 -14.84
N CYS A 485 12.28 9.89 -14.00
CA CYS A 485 12.83 10.36 -12.72
C CYS A 485 13.93 11.42 -12.90
N VAL A 486 14.79 11.27 -13.90
CA VAL A 486 15.80 12.28 -14.29
C VAL A 486 15.11 13.56 -14.74
N LYS A 487 14.06 13.48 -15.58
CA LYS A 487 13.30 14.67 -16.00
C LYS A 487 12.58 15.33 -14.82
N VAL A 488 12.02 14.55 -13.91
CA VAL A 488 11.41 15.06 -12.66
C VAL A 488 12.43 15.84 -11.82
N LYS A 489 13.66 15.33 -11.68
CA LYS A 489 14.75 16.04 -11.01
C LYS A 489 15.00 17.40 -11.66
N GLU A 490 15.07 17.46 -12.99
CA GLU A 490 15.27 18.73 -13.72
C GLU A 490 14.14 19.74 -13.45
N LEU A 491 12.88 19.30 -13.43
CA LEU A 491 11.74 20.17 -13.10
C LEU A 491 11.85 20.73 -11.68
N VAL A 492 12.20 19.88 -10.70
CA VAL A 492 12.41 20.28 -9.30
C VAL A 492 13.55 21.28 -9.18
N GLN A 493 14.67 21.03 -9.88
CA GLN A 493 15.81 21.96 -9.94
C GLN A 493 15.44 23.30 -10.57
N ALA A 494 14.51 23.30 -11.53
CA ALA A 494 13.94 24.50 -12.13
C ALA A 494 12.95 25.25 -11.23
N GLY A 495 12.64 24.71 -10.04
CA GLY A 495 11.77 25.32 -9.03
C GLY A 495 10.29 24.93 -9.13
N ILE A 496 9.99 23.85 -9.86
CA ILE A 496 8.64 23.31 -9.97
C ILE A 496 8.46 22.23 -8.89
N VAL A 497 7.43 22.34 -8.08
CA VAL A 497 7.03 21.27 -7.16
C VAL A 497 6.40 20.15 -7.98
N VAL A 498 7.03 18.98 -8.01
CA VAL A 498 6.50 17.82 -8.71
C VAL A 498 5.84 16.87 -7.72
N VAL A 499 4.54 16.64 -7.90
CA VAL A 499 3.70 15.77 -7.08
C VAL A 499 3.26 14.58 -7.92
N VAL A 500 3.44 13.37 -7.39
CA VAL A 500 3.29 12.13 -8.15
C VAL A 500 2.50 11.09 -7.36
N ALA A 501 1.68 10.29 -8.03
CA ALA A 501 0.98 9.17 -7.41
C ALA A 501 1.95 8.03 -7.04
N ALA A 502 1.72 7.37 -5.90
CA ALA A 502 2.54 6.24 -5.46
C ALA A 502 2.32 4.96 -6.30
N GLY A 503 1.14 4.81 -6.89
CA GLY A 503 0.69 3.59 -7.58
C GLY A 503 -0.45 2.88 -6.83
N ASN A 504 -1.11 1.95 -7.52
CA ASN A 504 -2.30 1.25 -7.01
C ASN A 504 -2.09 -0.27 -6.86
N LEU A 505 -0.84 -0.70 -6.69
CA LEU A 505 -0.44 -2.10 -6.55
C LEU A 505 -0.15 -2.47 -5.08
N GLY A 506 -0.89 -1.89 -4.14
CA GLY A 506 -0.73 -2.12 -2.70
C GLY A 506 -1.17 -3.50 -2.22
N LYS A 507 -1.88 -4.27 -3.05
CA LYS A 507 -2.36 -5.61 -2.76
C LYS A 507 -2.23 -6.52 -3.98
N THR A 508 -2.12 -7.83 -3.76
CA THR A 508 -2.26 -8.84 -4.82
C THR A 508 -3.71 -8.91 -5.30
N ALA A 509 -3.95 -9.62 -6.41
CA ALA A 509 -5.30 -9.95 -6.86
C ALA A 509 -6.13 -10.68 -5.78
N THR A 510 -5.47 -11.52 -4.96
CA THR A 510 -6.07 -12.23 -3.82
C THR A 510 -6.30 -11.36 -2.58
N GLY A 511 -6.02 -10.05 -2.66
CA GLY A 511 -6.26 -9.09 -1.58
C GLY A 511 -5.16 -9.00 -0.53
N THR A 512 -4.07 -9.78 -0.65
CA THR A 512 -2.95 -9.76 0.29
C THR A 512 -2.16 -8.46 0.16
N LYS A 513 -1.89 -7.80 1.29
CA LYS A 513 -1.06 -6.58 1.35
C LYS A 513 0.35 -6.85 0.78
N THR A 514 0.84 -5.95 -0.07
CA THR A 514 2.18 -6.05 -0.66
C THR A 514 3.00 -4.77 -0.48
N TYR A 515 4.31 -4.95 -0.33
CA TYR A 515 5.31 -3.89 -0.21
C TYR A 515 6.23 -3.89 -1.44
N GLY A 516 6.93 -2.78 -1.68
CA GLY A 516 7.86 -2.70 -2.80
C GLY A 516 7.19 -2.51 -4.15
N ARG A 517 6.12 -1.71 -4.20
CA ARG A 517 5.27 -1.53 -5.40
C ARG A 517 5.07 -0.06 -5.78
N ILE A 518 5.98 0.82 -5.37
CA ILE A 518 5.98 2.22 -5.79
C ILE A 518 6.33 2.30 -7.28
N HIS A 519 5.51 2.99 -8.07
CA HIS A 519 5.70 3.14 -9.52
C HIS A 519 6.68 4.26 -9.86
N SER A 520 7.17 4.29 -11.10
CA SER A 520 7.86 5.46 -11.63
C SER A 520 6.83 6.46 -12.16
N PRO A 521 6.93 7.77 -11.88
CA PRO A 521 8.06 8.46 -11.24
C PRO A 521 8.01 8.58 -9.70
N GLY A 522 7.08 7.90 -9.03
CA GLY A 522 6.96 7.84 -7.56
C GLY A 522 8.20 7.35 -6.82
N ILE A 523 9.11 6.62 -7.49
CA ILE A 523 10.40 6.20 -6.94
C ILE A 523 11.41 7.36 -6.79
N SER A 524 11.16 8.51 -7.42
CA SER A 524 12.07 9.66 -7.38
C SER A 524 12.13 10.30 -5.99
N PRO A 525 13.32 10.47 -5.39
CA PRO A 525 13.45 11.17 -4.10
C PRO A 525 13.14 12.67 -4.21
N TYR A 526 13.22 13.24 -5.42
CA TYR A 526 12.99 14.66 -5.70
C TYR A 526 11.50 15.01 -5.74
N ALA A 527 10.64 14.08 -6.17
CA ALA A 527 9.20 14.27 -6.18
C ALA A 527 8.58 14.14 -4.78
N ILE A 528 7.39 14.70 -4.63
CA ILE A 528 6.47 14.41 -3.52
C ILE A 528 5.57 13.25 -3.97
N THR A 529 5.86 12.05 -3.50
CA THR A 529 5.12 10.83 -3.81
C THR A 529 4.00 10.63 -2.81
N VAL A 530 2.77 10.46 -3.31
CA VAL A 530 1.55 10.50 -2.50
C VAL A 530 0.83 9.16 -2.56
N GLY A 531 0.66 8.53 -1.40
CA GLY A 531 -0.24 7.38 -1.24
C GLY A 531 -1.67 7.80 -0.89
N ALA A 532 -2.59 6.85 -0.78
CA ALA A 532 -4.02 7.11 -0.61
C ALA A 532 -4.57 6.64 0.75
N THR A 533 -5.30 7.53 1.42
CA THR A 533 -6.18 7.17 2.55
C THR A 533 -7.61 6.94 2.08
N ASN A 534 -8.31 6.09 2.83
CA ASN A 534 -9.75 5.94 2.77
C ASN A 534 -10.33 6.64 3.99
N SER A 535 -11.06 7.72 3.76
CA SER A 535 -11.73 8.46 4.84
C SER A 535 -13.06 7.85 5.27
N LEU A 536 -13.43 6.69 4.71
CA LEU A 536 -14.70 6.01 4.99
C LEU A 536 -15.94 6.89 4.77
N GLY A 537 -15.78 7.98 4.01
CA GLY A 537 -16.83 8.94 3.74
C GLY A 537 -17.09 9.95 4.86
N THR A 538 -16.29 9.94 5.93
CA THR A 538 -16.45 10.86 7.06
C THR A 538 -15.52 12.09 6.92
N ALA A 539 -15.90 13.17 7.59
CA ALA A 539 -15.04 14.34 7.78
C ALA A 539 -14.07 14.17 8.94
N SER A 540 -14.47 13.36 9.94
CA SER A 540 -13.58 12.96 11.02
C SER A 540 -12.38 12.25 10.42
N THR A 541 -11.21 12.58 10.93
CA THR A 541 -9.98 11.93 10.45
C THR A 541 -9.63 10.71 11.31
N ALA A 542 -10.35 10.47 12.42
CA ALA A 542 -10.01 9.46 13.42
C ALA A 542 -10.12 8.02 12.92
N ASP A 543 -10.98 7.77 11.93
CA ASP A 543 -11.27 6.47 11.32
C ASP A 543 -10.59 6.27 9.95
N ASP A 544 -9.85 7.27 9.46
CA ASP A 544 -9.08 7.15 8.22
C ASP A 544 -8.09 5.98 8.29
N VAL A 545 -8.05 5.18 7.23
CA VAL A 545 -7.08 4.09 7.05
C VAL A 545 -6.34 4.21 5.73
N ILE A 546 -5.18 3.56 5.61
CA ILE A 546 -4.49 3.45 4.31
C ILE A 546 -5.35 2.61 3.37
N SER A 547 -5.63 3.14 2.17
CA SER A 547 -6.40 2.43 1.16
C SER A 547 -5.71 1.12 0.77
N SER A 548 -6.49 0.05 0.63
CA SER A 548 -5.94 -1.29 0.34
C SER A 548 -5.11 -1.29 -0.96
N PHE A 549 -5.55 -0.55 -1.97
CA PHE A 549 -4.86 -0.43 -3.25
C PHE A 549 -3.60 0.44 -3.21
N SER A 550 -3.42 1.34 -2.22
CA SER A 550 -2.29 2.28 -2.22
C SER A 550 -0.95 1.54 -2.22
N SER A 551 -0.11 1.80 -3.22
CA SER A 551 1.23 1.23 -3.27
C SER A 551 2.06 1.61 -2.04
N ARG A 552 2.91 0.67 -1.61
CA ARG A 552 3.72 0.77 -0.39
C ARG A 552 5.20 0.64 -0.74
N GLY A 553 6.04 1.37 -0.01
CA GLY A 553 7.50 1.29 -0.15
C GLY A 553 8.09 0.02 0.45
N PRO A 554 9.41 -0.04 0.63
CA PRO A 554 10.39 0.87 0.02
C PRO A 554 10.37 0.78 -1.52
N THR A 555 11.08 1.65 -2.23
CA THR A 555 11.25 1.45 -3.69
C THR A 555 12.05 0.18 -3.98
N ARG A 556 11.77 -0.48 -5.10
CA ARG A 556 12.46 -1.71 -5.54
C ARG A 556 13.03 -1.60 -6.95
N SER A 557 13.16 -0.38 -7.46
CA SER A 557 13.99 -0.07 -8.61
C SER A 557 15.47 -0.36 -8.31
N PHE A 558 16.26 -0.67 -9.33
CA PHE A 558 17.65 -1.08 -9.16
C PHE A 558 18.56 -0.67 -10.32
N ILE A 559 19.86 -0.67 -10.07
CA ILE A 559 20.89 -0.73 -11.11
C ILE A 559 21.45 -2.15 -11.21
N THR A 560 21.94 -2.52 -12.39
CA THR A 560 22.74 -3.74 -12.58
C THR A 560 24.20 -3.33 -12.75
N THR A 561 25.09 -3.85 -11.91
CA THR A 561 26.53 -3.56 -12.00
C THR A 561 27.15 -4.22 -13.23
N SER A 562 28.36 -3.82 -13.60
CA SER A 562 29.14 -4.47 -14.68
C SER A 562 29.39 -5.96 -14.43
N THR A 563 29.32 -6.40 -13.18
CA THR A 563 29.45 -7.79 -12.73
C THR A 563 28.11 -8.54 -12.62
N GLY A 564 26.99 -7.92 -13.03
CA GLY A 564 25.66 -8.54 -13.08
C GLY A 564 24.85 -8.48 -11.77
N TRP A 565 25.35 -7.83 -10.72
CA TRP A 565 24.64 -7.71 -9.44
C TRP A 565 23.58 -6.62 -9.48
N ARG A 566 22.38 -6.91 -8.93
CA ARG A 566 21.32 -5.92 -8.75
C ARG A 566 21.48 -5.19 -7.43
N VAL A 567 21.55 -3.86 -7.48
CA VAL A 567 21.60 -2.99 -6.30
C VAL A 567 20.30 -2.21 -6.25
N TYR A 568 19.43 -2.56 -5.29
CA TYR A 568 18.11 -1.94 -5.11
C TYR A 568 18.22 -0.60 -4.39
N ASP A 569 17.43 0.36 -4.86
CA ASP A 569 17.39 1.71 -4.30
C ASP A 569 16.89 1.73 -2.85
N ASN A 570 15.87 0.93 -2.52
CA ASN A 570 15.27 0.82 -1.17
C ASN A 570 14.90 2.17 -0.52
N VAL A 571 14.44 3.14 -1.31
CA VAL A 571 14.08 4.48 -0.85
C VAL A 571 12.77 4.43 -0.07
N ILE A 572 12.68 5.14 1.06
CA ILE A 572 11.45 5.30 1.84
C ILE A 572 10.42 6.07 1.00
N LYS A 573 9.28 5.43 0.74
CA LYS A 573 8.14 5.97 0.00
C LYS A 573 6.83 5.31 0.49
N PRO A 574 5.65 5.95 0.33
CA PRO A 574 5.45 7.32 -0.15
C PRO A 574 6.02 8.37 0.82
N ASP A 575 6.07 9.64 0.43
CA ASP A 575 6.52 10.71 1.35
C ASP A 575 5.40 11.10 2.34
N LEU A 576 4.16 11.11 1.87
CA LEU A 576 2.95 11.28 2.69
C LEU A 576 1.74 10.62 2.00
N VAL A 577 0.59 10.62 2.66
CA VAL A 577 -0.68 10.16 2.09
C VAL A 577 -1.74 11.26 2.12
N ALA A 578 -2.75 11.15 1.26
CA ALA A 578 -3.89 12.08 1.24
C ALA A 578 -5.19 11.31 0.88
N PRO A 579 -6.38 11.90 1.09
CA PRO A 579 -7.64 11.27 0.67
C PRO A 579 -7.57 10.81 -0.79
N GLY A 580 -8.00 9.59 -1.08
CA GLY A 580 -7.90 9.01 -2.43
C GLY A 580 -8.92 7.94 -2.76
N ASN A 581 -9.83 7.62 -1.84
CA ASN A 581 -10.85 6.60 -2.02
C ASN A 581 -12.23 7.25 -2.18
N ARG A 582 -12.93 6.95 -3.29
CA ARG A 582 -14.28 7.45 -3.60
C ARG A 582 -14.39 8.98 -3.52
N LEU A 583 -13.41 9.69 -4.08
CA LEU A 583 -13.50 11.14 -4.15
C LEU A 583 -14.41 11.57 -5.29
N VAL A 584 -15.29 12.53 -5.00
CA VAL A 584 -16.14 13.19 -5.98
C VAL A 584 -15.37 14.33 -6.64
N SER A 585 -15.33 14.37 -7.96
CA SER A 585 -14.78 15.50 -8.71
C SER A 585 -15.34 15.61 -10.12
N HIS A 586 -14.88 16.63 -10.85
CA HIS A 586 -15.34 17.07 -12.16
C HIS A 586 -15.34 15.93 -13.17
N LYS A 587 -16.43 15.80 -13.91
CA LYS A 587 -16.61 14.77 -14.95
C LYS A 587 -16.56 15.41 -16.34
N ALA A 588 -15.73 14.88 -17.23
CA ALA A 588 -15.82 15.22 -18.65
C ALA A 588 -17.11 14.64 -19.26
N ALA A 589 -17.84 15.43 -20.06
CA ALA A 589 -19.06 14.97 -20.71
C ALA A 589 -18.78 13.77 -21.63
N ASN A 590 -19.62 12.72 -21.53
CA ASN A 590 -19.52 11.49 -22.33
C ASN A 590 -18.14 10.81 -22.29
N ASN A 591 -17.41 10.93 -21.18
CA ASN A 591 -16.10 10.29 -21.05
C ASN A 591 -16.23 8.76 -20.97
N ARG A 592 -15.20 8.08 -21.49
CA ARG A 592 -15.17 6.62 -21.58
C ARG A 592 -15.28 5.93 -20.23
N MET A 593 -14.60 6.43 -19.18
CA MET A 593 -14.63 5.79 -17.86
C MET A 593 -16.05 5.73 -17.28
N ALA A 594 -16.78 6.84 -17.37
CA ALA A 594 -18.15 6.93 -16.90
C ALA A 594 -19.13 6.10 -17.75
N LEU A 595 -18.89 6.02 -19.07
CA LEU A 595 -19.71 5.18 -19.97
C LEU A 595 -19.47 3.68 -19.72
N SER A 596 -18.21 3.27 -19.53
CA SER A 596 -17.86 1.88 -19.25
C SER A 596 -18.18 1.45 -17.83
N ASN A 597 -18.23 2.39 -16.88
CA ASN A 597 -18.54 2.12 -15.47
C ASN A 597 -19.55 3.14 -14.93
N PRO A 598 -20.86 2.94 -15.18
CA PRO A 598 -21.90 3.87 -14.72
C PRO A 598 -21.92 4.08 -13.21
N ALA A 599 -21.39 3.14 -12.42
CA ALA A 599 -21.24 3.27 -10.96
C ALA A 599 -20.30 4.42 -10.52
N LEU A 600 -19.50 4.97 -11.45
CA LEU A 600 -18.68 6.15 -11.19
C LEU A 600 -19.50 7.45 -11.24
N LEU A 601 -20.70 7.44 -11.83
CA LEU A 601 -21.52 8.64 -11.96
C LEU A 601 -22.06 9.09 -10.60
N LEU A 602 -21.85 10.37 -10.24
CA LEU A 602 -22.54 10.97 -9.10
C LEU A 602 -24.02 11.19 -9.43
N ASP A 603 -24.27 11.65 -10.65
CA ASP A 603 -25.59 11.85 -11.23
C ASP A 603 -25.53 11.44 -12.72
N GLN A 604 -26.70 11.18 -13.32
CA GLN A 604 -26.76 10.82 -14.75
C GLN A 604 -26.64 12.02 -15.70
N THR A 605 -26.19 13.19 -15.19
CA THR A 605 -26.09 14.39 -16.02
C THR A 605 -24.81 14.37 -16.87
N ASN A 606 -24.88 14.95 -18.07
CA ASN A 606 -23.76 15.13 -18.99
C ASN A 606 -23.64 16.60 -19.41
N ASP A 607 -23.76 17.49 -18.43
CA ASP A 607 -23.60 18.94 -18.56
C ASP A 607 -22.17 19.41 -18.20
N ASN A 608 -21.95 20.72 -18.23
CA ASN A 608 -20.68 21.34 -17.85
C ASN A 608 -20.49 21.47 -16.32
N ASP A 609 -21.31 20.82 -15.50
CA ASP A 609 -21.24 20.79 -14.04
C ASP A 609 -21.23 19.37 -13.47
N SER A 610 -21.17 18.36 -14.34
CA SER A 610 -21.31 16.97 -13.94
C SER A 610 -20.12 16.49 -13.12
N MET A 611 -20.37 15.54 -12.22
CA MET A 611 -19.36 15.01 -11.29
C MET A 611 -19.31 13.48 -11.35
N MET A 612 -18.20 12.91 -10.91
CA MET A 612 -18.00 11.46 -10.80
C MET A 612 -17.12 11.08 -9.61
N TYR A 613 -17.28 9.84 -9.14
CA TYR A 613 -16.44 9.20 -8.15
C TYR A 613 -15.22 8.56 -8.81
N MET A 614 -14.06 8.68 -8.18
CA MET A 614 -12.89 7.85 -8.50
C MET A 614 -12.13 7.45 -7.23
N SER A 615 -11.38 6.36 -7.33
CA SER A 615 -10.46 5.90 -6.29
C SER A 615 -9.09 5.65 -6.89
N GLY A 616 -8.04 6.08 -6.21
CA GLY A 616 -6.66 5.86 -6.62
C GLY A 616 -5.70 6.83 -5.95
N THR A 617 -4.42 6.46 -5.92
CA THR A 617 -3.34 7.42 -5.59
C THR A 617 -3.27 8.57 -6.60
N SER A 618 -3.80 8.36 -7.81
CA SER A 618 -4.08 9.39 -8.83
C SER A 618 -5.06 10.47 -8.37
N MET A 619 -5.92 10.20 -7.38
CA MET A 619 -6.82 11.17 -6.77
C MET A 619 -6.18 11.84 -5.54
N SER A 620 -5.26 11.16 -4.85
CA SER A 620 -4.53 11.75 -3.71
C SER A 620 -3.45 12.75 -4.14
N ALA A 621 -2.71 12.46 -5.21
CA ALA A 621 -1.69 13.35 -5.75
C ALA A 621 -2.20 14.78 -6.06
N PRO A 622 -3.33 14.99 -6.76
CA PRO A 622 -3.82 16.33 -7.06
C PRO A 622 -4.26 17.11 -5.82
N VAL A 623 -4.71 16.44 -4.76
CA VAL A 623 -5.01 17.08 -3.47
C VAL A 623 -3.75 17.71 -2.88
N VAL A 624 -2.63 16.97 -2.89
CA VAL A 624 -1.33 17.48 -2.44
C VAL A 624 -0.75 18.53 -3.40
N ALA A 625 -0.99 18.40 -4.72
CA ALA A 625 -0.58 19.41 -5.70
C ALA A 625 -1.30 20.76 -5.47
N GLY A 626 -2.60 20.72 -5.19
CA GLY A 626 -3.35 21.91 -4.80
C GLY A 626 -2.87 22.47 -3.46
N ALA A 627 -2.56 21.63 -2.46
CA ALA A 627 -1.94 22.08 -1.21
C ALA A 627 -0.61 22.81 -1.45
N ALA A 628 0.27 22.28 -2.30
CA ALA A 628 1.52 22.93 -2.68
C ALA A 628 1.28 24.29 -3.34
N ALA A 629 0.26 24.42 -4.20
CA ALA A 629 -0.12 25.70 -4.79
C ALA A 629 -0.58 26.72 -3.74
N LEU A 630 -1.34 26.29 -2.72
CA LEU A 630 -1.72 27.15 -1.60
C LEU A 630 -0.48 27.60 -0.80
N LEU A 631 0.46 26.70 -0.50
CA LEU A 631 1.70 27.07 0.21
C LEU A 631 2.54 28.09 -0.58
N LEU A 632 2.56 27.99 -1.92
CA LEU A 632 3.22 28.97 -2.79
C LEU A 632 2.49 30.31 -2.84
N GLN A 633 1.16 30.34 -2.68
CA GLN A 633 0.43 31.59 -2.48
C GLN A 633 0.76 32.22 -1.12
N VAL A 634 0.90 31.40 -0.07
CA VAL A 634 1.29 31.86 1.28
C VAL A 634 2.68 32.49 1.27
N ASN A 635 3.63 31.86 0.60
CA ASN A 635 5.00 32.34 0.47
C ASN A 635 5.61 31.90 -0.87
N PRO A 636 5.70 32.80 -1.86
CA PRO A 636 6.19 32.46 -3.20
C PRO A 636 7.69 32.15 -3.26
N ASN A 637 8.43 32.41 -2.18
CA ASN A 637 9.86 32.14 -2.10
C ASN A 637 10.18 30.72 -1.63
N LEU A 638 9.18 29.93 -1.19
CA LEU A 638 9.40 28.55 -0.76
C LEU A 638 9.98 27.71 -1.91
N THR A 639 11.01 26.93 -1.61
CA THR A 639 11.56 25.96 -2.54
C THR A 639 10.72 24.67 -2.54
N PRO A 640 10.81 23.83 -3.58
CA PRO A 640 10.18 22.51 -3.57
C PRO A 640 10.57 21.65 -2.37
N GLY A 641 11.83 21.72 -1.95
CA GLY A 641 12.31 21.01 -0.75
C GLY A 641 11.65 21.51 0.54
N MET A 642 11.44 22.81 0.69
CA MET A 642 10.73 23.37 1.84
C MET A 642 9.26 22.97 1.84
N ILE A 643 8.60 22.96 0.68
CA ILE A 643 7.20 22.52 0.56
C ILE A 643 7.08 21.05 0.96
N LYS A 644 7.96 20.19 0.44
CA LYS A 644 8.01 18.77 0.82
C LYS A 644 8.32 18.57 2.31
N MET A 645 9.16 19.43 2.92
CA MET A 645 9.41 19.41 4.36
C MET A 645 8.18 19.82 5.16
N ILE A 646 7.54 20.95 4.83
CA ILE A 646 6.38 21.48 5.54
C ILE A 646 5.26 20.42 5.54
N LEU A 647 4.95 19.87 4.37
CA LEU A 647 3.89 18.86 4.22
C LEU A 647 4.13 17.60 5.06
N GLN A 648 5.37 17.11 5.13
CA GLN A 648 5.72 15.95 5.93
C GLN A 648 5.76 16.27 7.42
N TYR A 649 6.39 17.38 7.80
CA TYR A 649 6.59 17.75 9.19
C TYR A 649 5.26 17.99 9.92
N THR A 650 4.26 18.55 9.22
CA THR A 650 2.94 18.82 9.79
C THR A 650 1.95 17.67 9.61
N ALA A 651 2.33 16.61 8.89
CA ALA A 651 1.46 15.49 8.56
C ALA A 651 0.86 14.84 9.83
N ARG A 652 -0.32 14.25 9.67
CA ARG A 652 -1.04 13.54 10.72
C ARG A 652 -0.68 12.05 10.69
N PRO A 653 -0.14 11.47 11.77
CA PRO A 653 0.04 10.02 11.84
C PRO A 653 -1.30 9.28 11.68
N VAL A 654 -1.35 8.32 10.77
CA VAL A 654 -2.48 7.40 10.55
C VAL A 654 -2.32 6.20 11.46
N ILE A 655 -3.34 5.90 12.24
CA ILE A 655 -3.33 4.81 13.24
C ILE A 655 -3.12 3.47 12.52
N GLY A 656 -2.21 2.66 13.04
CA GLY A 656 -1.94 1.31 12.53
C GLY A 656 -1.15 1.25 11.20
N ALA A 657 -0.71 2.39 10.66
CA ALA A 657 0.12 2.44 9.45
C ALA A 657 1.61 2.58 9.77
N ASN A 658 2.49 1.92 9.03
CA ASN A 658 3.94 2.14 9.14
C ASN A 658 4.47 3.12 8.08
N THR A 659 5.73 3.54 8.21
CA THR A 659 6.37 4.54 7.33
C THR A 659 6.35 4.17 5.85
N PHE A 660 6.40 2.88 5.47
CA PHE A 660 6.31 2.47 4.07
C PHE A 660 4.88 2.49 3.51
N GLU A 661 3.88 2.67 4.37
CA GLU A 661 2.48 2.82 3.99
C GLU A 661 2.04 4.28 3.98
N GLN A 662 2.41 5.04 5.02
CA GLN A 662 1.95 6.41 5.23
C GLN A 662 3.00 7.50 4.93
N GLY A 663 4.27 7.14 4.78
CA GLY A 663 5.36 8.12 4.80
C GLY A 663 5.44 8.83 6.14
N ALA A 664 5.39 10.17 6.12
CA ALA A 664 5.29 10.99 7.32
C ALA A 664 3.88 11.01 7.94
N GLY A 665 2.84 10.65 7.19
CA GLY A 665 1.44 10.67 7.63
C GLY A 665 0.48 11.21 6.58
N ALA A 666 -0.78 11.41 6.97
CA ALA A 666 -1.82 12.02 6.15
C ALA A 666 -1.65 13.55 6.06
N LEU A 667 -1.99 14.12 4.90
CA LEU A 667 -1.95 15.55 4.62
C LEU A 667 -2.72 16.34 5.68
N ASN A 668 -2.02 17.29 6.31
CA ASN A 668 -2.59 18.28 7.22
C ASN A 668 -2.31 19.68 6.64
N LEU A 669 -3.28 20.23 5.92
CA LEU A 669 -3.12 21.52 5.26
C LEU A 669 -3.22 22.68 6.25
N GLU A 670 -4.06 22.57 7.29
CA GLU A 670 -4.15 23.53 8.40
C GLU A 670 -2.75 23.80 8.98
N GLY A 671 -2.07 22.74 9.44
CA GLY A 671 -0.75 22.84 10.03
C GLY A 671 0.30 23.31 9.03
N ALA A 672 0.22 22.83 7.78
CA ALA A 672 1.15 23.20 6.72
C ALA A 672 1.08 24.70 6.40
N VAL A 673 -0.13 25.26 6.24
CA VAL A 673 -0.32 26.70 6.02
C VAL A 673 0.15 27.50 7.23
N ARG A 674 -0.23 27.07 8.44
CA ARG A 674 0.17 27.74 9.68
C ARG A 674 1.69 27.81 9.81
N LEU A 675 2.39 26.72 9.54
CA LEU A 675 3.86 26.68 9.54
C LEU A 675 4.47 27.51 8.40
N ALA A 676 3.94 27.39 7.17
CA ALA A 676 4.40 28.15 6.01
C ALA A 676 4.34 29.67 6.24
N ARG A 677 3.32 30.14 6.99
CA ARG A 677 3.14 31.55 7.34
C ARG A 677 4.20 32.10 8.29
N THR A 678 4.85 31.25 9.08
CA THR A 678 5.88 31.73 10.02
C THR A 678 7.23 31.94 9.36
N PHE A 679 7.43 31.41 8.15
CA PHE A 679 8.64 31.68 7.38
C PHE A 679 8.71 33.13 6.91
N ARG A 680 9.94 33.63 6.88
CA ARG A 680 10.30 34.91 6.28
C ARG A 680 9.86 34.96 4.80
N ASN A 681 9.34 36.11 4.38
CA ASN A 681 9.04 36.40 2.97
C ASN A 681 10.05 37.37 2.33
N ASP A 682 10.92 37.99 3.13
CA ASP A 682 12.00 38.87 2.67
C ASP A 682 13.23 38.07 2.21
N VAL A 683 13.26 36.76 2.45
CA VAL A 683 14.34 35.87 2.03
C VAL A 683 13.95 35.09 0.78
N VAL A 684 14.78 35.18 -0.26
CA VAL A 684 14.73 34.25 -1.40
C VAL A 684 15.49 32.99 -1.01
N PHE A 685 14.76 32.01 -0.50
CA PHE A 685 15.28 30.78 0.11
C PHE A 685 16.22 29.96 -0.78
N GLN A 686 16.09 30.04 -2.10
CA GLN A 686 17.05 29.44 -3.02
C GLN A 686 18.47 30.00 -2.83
N ASN A 687 18.59 31.31 -2.61
CA ASN A 687 19.86 32.02 -2.59
C ASN A 687 20.42 32.16 -1.18
N ALA A 688 19.74 31.58 -0.18
CA ALA A 688 20.13 31.68 1.22
C ALA A 688 21.52 31.05 1.45
N ILE A 689 22.43 31.78 2.10
CA ILE A 689 23.74 31.27 2.50
C ILE A 689 23.63 30.49 3.82
N LYS A 690 24.64 29.68 4.13
CA LYS A 690 24.71 28.94 5.39
C LYS A 690 24.56 29.90 6.59
N GLY A 691 23.72 29.54 7.56
CA GLY A 691 23.41 30.38 8.72
C GLY A 691 22.27 31.38 8.51
N THR A 692 21.71 31.49 7.29
CA THR A 692 20.49 32.30 7.07
C THR A 692 19.32 31.66 7.81
N SER A 693 18.74 32.40 8.77
CA SER A 693 17.51 31.97 9.45
C SER A 693 16.33 31.98 8.48
N THR A 694 15.55 30.91 8.50
CA THR A 694 14.32 30.75 7.72
C THR A 694 13.12 31.49 8.33
N VAL A 695 13.24 31.78 9.62
CA VAL A 695 12.21 32.39 10.46
C VAL A 695 12.70 33.75 11.01
N PRO A 696 11.79 34.66 11.40
CA PRO A 696 12.16 35.94 12.01
C PRO A 696 12.89 35.77 13.35
N THR A 697 13.63 36.80 13.76
CA THR A 697 14.24 36.86 15.10
C THR A 697 13.18 36.77 16.18
N GLY A 698 13.42 35.97 17.23
CA GLY A 698 12.46 35.75 18.32
C GLY A 698 11.30 34.81 17.95
N TRP A 699 11.37 34.13 16.81
CA TRP A 699 10.36 33.15 16.42
C TRP A 699 10.23 32.01 17.42
N VAL A 700 8.97 31.66 17.72
CA VAL A 700 8.59 30.49 18.51
C VAL A 700 7.82 29.56 17.59
N MET A 701 8.11 28.26 17.71
CA MET A 701 7.41 27.22 16.97
C MET A 701 5.89 27.32 17.22
N PRO A 702 5.04 27.36 16.16
CA PRO A 702 3.60 27.32 16.36
C PRO A 702 3.19 26.00 17.04
N PRO A 703 2.02 25.94 17.72
CA PRO A 703 1.54 24.71 18.31
C PRO A 703 1.59 23.55 17.30
N THR A 704 2.17 22.42 17.69
CA THR A 704 2.37 21.26 16.81
C THR A 704 1.21 20.27 16.86
N SER A 705 0.00 20.80 16.98
CA SER A 705 -1.26 20.05 16.96
C SER A 705 -2.30 20.75 16.10
N SER A 706 -3.13 19.98 15.40
CA SER A 706 -4.21 20.50 14.55
C SER A 706 -5.53 19.85 14.94
N THR A 707 -6.64 20.56 14.69
CA THR A 707 -7.99 20.04 14.84
C THR A 707 -8.69 20.13 13.49
N ILE A 708 -9.03 19.00 12.90
CA ILE A 708 -9.65 18.88 11.57
C ILE A 708 -10.81 17.90 11.67
N GLY A 709 -11.99 18.27 11.14
CA GLY A 709 -13.17 17.42 11.18
C GLY A 709 -13.59 17.00 12.61
N GLY A 710 -13.38 17.89 13.59
CA GLY A 710 -13.65 17.62 15.01
C GLY A 710 -12.60 16.74 15.73
N ASN A 711 -11.59 16.22 15.01
CA ASN A 711 -10.54 15.38 15.59
C ASN A 711 -9.24 16.18 15.82
N SER A 712 -8.67 16.09 17.02
CA SER A 712 -7.40 16.75 17.37
C SER A 712 -6.25 15.76 17.38
N PHE A 713 -5.12 16.14 16.77
CA PHE A 713 -3.95 15.27 16.65
C PHE A 713 -2.64 16.05 16.68
N THR A 714 -1.56 15.37 17.08
CA THR A 714 -0.20 15.90 17.05
C THR A 714 0.42 15.70 15.67
N TRP A 715 1.19 16.69 15.22
CA TRP A 715 1.95 16.60 13.97
C TRP A 715 3.04 15.53 14.04
N ALA A 716 3.40 14.96 12.90
CA ALA A 716 4.47 13.98 12.76
C ALA A 716 5.83 14.50 13.26
N GLN A 717 6.16 15.77 12.96
CA GLN A 717 7.39 16.46 13.38
C GLN A 717 8.69 15.78 12.90
N PHE A 718 8.60 14.99 11.83
CA PHE A 718 9.74 14.42 11.12
C PHE A 718 9.55 14.52 9.61
N ILE A 719 10.65 14.39 8.88
CA ILE A 719 10.66 14.23 7.43
C ILE A 719 11.36 12.93 7.07
N THR A 720 10.89 12.28 6.01
CA THR A 720 11.57 11.12 5.42
C THR A 720 12.57 11.61 4.37
N GLY A 721 13.77 11.03 4.42
CA GLY A 721 14.76 11.06 3.36
C GLY A 721 14.82 9.71 2.64
N SER A 722 15.84 9.49 1.80
CA SER A 722 15.97 8.23 1.06
C SER A 722 16.03 6.99 1.95
N HIS A 723 16.88 7.01 2.97
CA HIS A 723 17.10 5.85 3.86
C HIS A 723 17.06 6.22 5.34
N THR A 724 16.72 7.46 5.66
CA THR A 724 16.79 8.03 7.00
C THR A 724 15.57 8.90 7.26
N THR A 725 15.27 9.13 8.53
CA THR A 725 14.31 10.14 8.97
C THR A 725 15.05 11.22 9.76
N MET A 726 14.55 12.45 9.68
CA MET A 726 15.07 13.56 10.47
C MET A 726 13.90 14.20 11.22
N SER A 727 14.12 14.57 12.48
CA SER A 727 13.10 15.21 13.32
C SER A 727 13.67 16.43 14.05
N GLY A 728 12.79 17.17 14.73
CA GLY A 728 13.17 18.31 15.57
C GLY A 728 12.91 19.67 14.92
N GLN A 729 12.77 20.69 15.76
CA GLN A 729 12.34 22.04 15.34
C GLN A 729 13.40 22.79 14.51
N SER A 730 14.67 22.39 14.58
CA SER A 730 15.73 22.96 13.74
C SER A 730 15.51 22.71 12.24
N LEU A 731 14.76 21.66 11.86
CA LEU A 731 14.31 21.43 10.47
C LEU A 731 13.53 22.62 9.92
N VAL A 732 12.77 23.28 10.78
CA VAL A 732 12.01 24.47 10.41
C VAL A 732 12.91 25.70 10.40
N SER A 733 13.71 25.93 11.45
CA SER A 733 14.35 27.22 11.72
C SER A 733 15.79 27.40 11.20
N GLN A 734 16.54 26.31 11.02
CA GLN A 734 18.01 26.37 10.86
C GLN A 734 18.54 25.72 9.57
N PHE A 735 17.86 24.71 9.04
CA PHE A 735 18.38 23.89 7.94
C PHE A 735 18.00 24.41 6.54
N GLN A 736 18.09 25.72 6.28
CA GLN A 736 17.68 26.28 4.97
C GLN A 736 18.45 25.68 3.78
N THR A 737 19.74 25.40 3.97
CA THR A 737 20.61 24.96 2.86
C THR A 737 20.24 23.59 2.33
N ILE A 738 19.68 22.67 3.14
CA ILE A 738 19.31 21.33 2.65
C ILE A 738 18.06 21.34 1.75
N TYR A 739 17.29 22.43 1.78
CA TYR A 739 16.05 22.55 1.02
C TYR A 739 16.21 23.29 -0.30
N LYS A 740 17.43 23.70 -0.68
CA LYS A 740 17.64 24.31 -2.00
C LYS A 740 17.39 23.30 -3.12
N ARG A 741 17.09 23.83 -4.29
CA ARG A 741 16.68 23.06 -5.47
C ARG A 741 17.72 22.02 -5.95
N GLU A 742 18.99 22.27 -5.67
CA GLU A 742 20.13 21.42 -6.00
C GLU A 742 20.37 20.27 -5.00
N HIS A 743 19.71 20.28 -3.84
CA HIS A 743 19.92 19.29 -2.79
C HIS A 743 18.71 18.34 -2.66
N SER A 744 18.99 17.06 -2.48
CA SER A 744 18.02 16.08 -1.96
C SER A 744 18.35 15.76 -0.51
N PHE A 745 17.37 15.79 0.38
CA PHE A 745 17.52 15.31 1.75
C PHE A 745 17.40 13.78 1.79
N GLY A 746 18.38 13.11 2.40
CA GLY A 746 18.37 11.65 2.61
C GLY A 746 19.33 10.84 1.73
N GLN A 747 20.03 11.47 0.78
CA GLN A 747 21.38 11.02 0.43
C GLN A 747 22.21 11.32 1.69
N GLY A 748 22.47 10.32 2.53
CA GLY A 748 23.37 10.51 3.66
C GLY A 748 24.71 11.02 3.11
N VAL A 749 24.97 12.33 3.28
CA VAL A 749 26.05 13.12 2.67
C VAL A 749 25.76 13.57 1.22
N ASN A 750 25.58 14.89 1.01
CA ASN A 750 25.71 15.51 -0.31
C ASN A 750 27.19 15.83 -0.57
N PHE A 751 27.78 15.16 -1.54
CA PHE A 751 29.15 15.39 -2.00
C PHE A 751 29.19 16.57 -2.99
N GLY A 752 29.76 17.69 -2.56
CA GLY A 752 30.29 18.71 -3.45
C GLY A 752 31.80 18.68 -3.34
N ALA A 753 32.49 18.34 -4.43
CA ALA A 753 33.96 18.32 -4.53
C ALA A 753 34.69 17.63 -3.36
N GLY A 754 34.46 16.32 -3.22
CA GLY A 754 35.47 15.41 -2.67
C GLY A 754 35.85 15.52 -1.20
N ASN A 755 35.07 16.16 -0.32
CA ASN A 755 35.33 16.14 1.13
C ASN A 755 34.05 16.18 1.99
N PHE A 756 34.00 15.32 3.00
CA PHE A 756 33.07 15.36 4.12
C PHE A 756 33.65 16.31 5.19
N SER A 757 33.01 17.47 5.43
CA SER A 757 33.43 18.42 6.47
C SER A 757 32.30 18.66 7.47
N LEU A 758 32.50 18.20 8.71
CA LEU A 758 31.80 18.69 9.89
C LEU A 758 32.45 20.02 10.27
N ASN A 759 31.74 21.14 10.09
CA ASN A 759 32.24 22.42 10.57
C ASN A 759 31.75 22.70 12.00
N THR A 760 32.37 23.69 12.64
CA THR A 760 32.08 24.21 14.00
C THR A 760 30.67 24.79 14.21
N SER A 761 29.71 24.47 13.35
CA SER A 761 28.33 25.00 13.38
C SER A 761 27.25 23.91 13.30
N ALA A 762 27.60 22.63 13.42
CA ALA A 762 26.64 21.53 13.44
C ALA A 762 26.36 21.09 14.89
N PHE A 763 25.12 21.28 15.35
CA PHE A 763 24.65 20.83 16.66
C PHE A 763 23.73 19.62 16.50
N PHE A 764 23.93 18.60 17.35
CA PHE A 764 23.00 17.49 17.53
C PHE A 764 22.40 17.59 18.93
N THR A 765 21.08 17.61 19.01
CA THR A 765 20.38 17.87 20.29
C THR A 765 20.02 16.61 21.06
N ASN A 766 20.19 15.40 20.50
CA ASN A 766 20.14 14.11 21.21
C ASN A 766 20.48 12.94 20.25
N GLY A 767 21.73 12.48 20.28
CA GLY A 767 22.20 11.21 19.68
C GLY A 767 22.31 11.16 18.14
N LEU A 768 23.34 10.46 17.64
CA LEU A 768 23.57 10.18 16.24
C LEU A 768 23.92 8.69 16.07
N THR A 769 23.12 7.94 15.31
CA THR A 769 23.38 6.52 14.99
C THR A 769 23.75 6.39 13.52
N VAL A 770 24.96 5.94 13.21
CA VAL A 770 25.43 5.67 11.84
C VAL A 770 26.18 4.32 11.83
N ASN A 771 25.88 3.47 10.84
CA ASN A 771 26.45 2.13 10.72
C ASN A 771 27.67 2.14 9.77
N ARG A 772 28.79 1.60 10.29
CA ARG A 772 30.17 1.44 9.76
C ARG A 772 31.08 2.70 9.75
N ASN A 773 32.22 2.53 10.45
CA ASN A 773 33.39 3.41 10.62
C ASN A 773 33.22 4.59 11.60
N ILE A 774 33.90 4.51 12.75
CA ILE A 774 33.92 5.55 13.81
C ILE A 774 35.26 6.28 13.74
N THR A 775 35.26 7.58 14.01
CA THR A 775 36.43 8.33 14.46
C THR A 775 35.92 9.18 15.63
N THR A 776 36.60 9.12 16.78
CA THR A 776 36.16 9.81 17.99
C THR A 776 36.36 11.32 17.88
N SER A 777 35.75 12.08 18.79
CA SER A 777 35.71 13.56 18.81
C SER A 777 37.08 14.25 18.93
N ASN A 778 38.20 13.52 19.03
CA ASN A 778 39.57 14.02 19.05
C ASN A 778 40.43 13.54 17.85
N GLY A 779 39.87 12.81 16.87
CA GLY A 779 40.53 12.58 15.57
C GLY A 779 41.30 11.25 15.42
N GLY A 780 41.13 10.26 16.29
CA GLY A 780 41.64 8.90 16.04
C GLY A 780 40.71 8.06 15.16
N SER A 781 41.22 7.44 14.09
CA SER A 781 40.46 6.55 13.20
C SER A 781 40.22 5.18 13.86
N LEU A 782 38.97 4.72 13.96
CA LEU A 782 38.65 3.29 14.09
C LEU A 782 38.56 2.67 12.68
N GLY A 783 39.72 2.22 12.19
CA GLY A 783 39.94 1.09 11.28
C GLY A 783 39.16 1.02 9.95
N SER A 784 39.89 1.04 8.84
CA SER A 784 39.44 0.55 7.54
C SER A 784 39.61 -0.98 7.44
N GLY A 785 38.54 -1.71 7.13
CA GLY A 785 38.58 -3.14 6.82
C GLY A 785 37.36 -3.87 7.38
N SER A 786 36.84 -4.86 6.64
CA SER A 786 35.72 -5.69 7.08
C SER A 786 35.94 -6.23 8.51
N ILE A 787 35.12 -5.81 9.48
CA ILE A 787 35.06 -6.52 10.76
C ILE A 787 34.15 -7.73 10.56
N TRP A 788 34.77 -8.90 10.39
CA TRP A 788 34.25 -10.10 11.03
C TRP A 788 34.68 -10.02 12.49
N MET A 789 33.72 -10.00 13.42
CA MET A 789 34.04 -10.41 14.78
C MET A 789 34.14 -11.93 14.77
N SER A 790 35.34 -12.45 14.47
CA SER A 790 35.75 -13.73 15.05
C SER A 790 36.55 -13.42 16.31
N TYR A 791 36.19 -14.08 17.41
CA TYR A 791 36.92 -14.19 18.68
C TYR A 791 38.24 -13.40 18.84
N GLY A 792 38.30 -12.51 19.85
CA GLY A 792 39.56 -12.25 20.56
C GLY A 792 40.12 -10.82 20.65
N VAL A 793 39.40 -9.74 20.29
CA VAL A 793 39.92 -8.36 20.48
C VAL A 793 39.02 -7.56 21.42
N LEU A 794 39.58 -7.13 22.55
CA LEU A 794 38.91 -6.40 23.64
C LEU A 794 39.61 -5.03 23.79
N VAL A 795 38.85 -3.93 23.68
CA VAL A 795 39.35 -2.56 23.90
C VAL A 795 38.47 -1.92 24.98
N GLY A 796 39.08 -1.46 26.06
CA GLY A 796 38.40 -0.83 27.19
C GLY A 796 39.36 0.05 27.98
N ASP A 797 38.80 1.02 28.71
CA ASP A 797 39.49 1.85 29.68
C ASP A 797 39.56 1.10 31.03
N GLY A 798 40.70 0.44 31.29
CA GLY A 798 40.93 -0.34 32.51
C GLY A 798 41.90 -1.51 32.30
N VAL A 799 41.82 -2.50 33.19
CA VAL A 799 42.65 -3.72 33.10
C VAL A 799 42.14 -4.63 32.00
N LEU A 800 43.01 -4.91 31.02
CA LEU A 800 42.70 -5.75 29.86
C LEU A 800 43.52 -7.05 29.94
N VAL A 801 42.86 -8.17 29.66
CA VAL A 801 43.47 -9.51 29.60
C VAL A 801 43.01 -10.18 28.30
N GLY A 802 43.96 -10.63 27.47
CA GLY A 802 43.65 -11.38 26.26
C GLY A 802 44.89 -11.83 25.50
N ASP A 803 44.76 -12.94 24.76
CA ASP A 803 45.83 -13.57 24.00
C ASP A 803 45.86 -12.98 22.58
N GLY A 804 46.77 -12.04 22.32
CA GLY A 804 46.89 -11.37 21.03
C GLY A 804 47.63 -10.03 21.09
N VAL A 805 47.46 -9.21 20.04
CA VAL A 805 48.10 -7.89 19.95
C VAL A 805 47.27 -6.86 20.74
N LEU A 806 47.86 -6.33 21.81
CA LEU A 806 47.24 -5.36 22.73
C LEU A 806 47.77 -3.94 22.46
N VAL A 807 46.87 -2.95 22.42
CA VAL A 807 47.22 -1.52 22.29
C VAL A 807 46.36 -0.71 23.26
N GLY A 808 47.00 -0.07 24.24
CA GLY A 808 46.31 0.75 25.24
C GLY A 808 47.29 1.49 26.15
N ASP A 809 46.78 2.49 26.86
CA ASP A 809 47.47 3.34 27.82
C ASP A 809 47.14 2.89 29.25
N GLY A 810 47.99 2.03 29.80
CA GLY A 810 47.82 1.43 31.12
C GLY A 810 48.74 0.23 31.36
N VAL A 811 48.48 -0.52 32.44
CA VAL A 811 49.23 -1.73 32.78
C VAL A 811 48.73 -2.89 31.91
N LEU A 812 49.64 -3.52 31.17
CA LEU A 812 49.37 -4.59 30.21
C LEU A 812 49.94 -5.93 30.71
N VAL A 813 49.17 -7.01 30.59
CA VAL A 813 49.63 -8.38 30.87
C VAL A 813 49.15 -9.28 29.72
N GLY A 814 50.09 -9.87 28.97
CA GLY A 814 49.79 -10.78 27.88
C GLY A 814 51.03 -11.33 27.19
N ASP A 815 50.84 -12.38 26.41
CA ASP A 815 51.86 -13.19 25.75
C ASP A 815 51.84 -12.93 24.23
N GLY A 816 52.76 -12.07 23.78
CA GLY A 816 52.85 -11.63 22.38
C GLY A 816 53.79 -10.45 22.14
N VAL A 817 53.80 -9.91 20.92
CA VAL A 817 54.66 -8.77 20.53
C VAL A 817 54.04 -7.45 21.03
N LEU A 818 54.80 -6.70 21.82
CA LEU A 818 54.40 -5.47 22.52
C LEU A 818 54.99 -4.22 21.83
N VAL A 819 54.17 -3.20 21.56
CA VAL A 819 54.61 -1.87 21.10
C VAL A 819 53.77 -0.80 21.81
N GLY A 820 54.39 0.02 22.66
CA GLY A 820 53.72 1.12 23.35
C GLY A 820 54.69 1.97 24.19
N ASP A 821 54.27 3.20 24.47
CA ASP A 821 55.05 4.21 25.20
C ASP A 821 54.66 4.17 26.69
N GLY A 822 55.29 3.28 27.45
CA GLY A 822 54.96 3.06 28.87
C GLY A 822 55.85 2.01 29.54
N VAL A 823 55.62 1.78 30.83
CA VAL A 823 56.37 0.79 31.63
C VAL A 823 55.97 -0.63 31.23
N LEU A 824 56.95 -1.40 30.77
CA LEU A 824 56.82 -2.79 30.35
C LEU A 824 57.17 -3.74 31.50
N VAL A 825 56.28 -4.72 31.77
CA VAL A 825 56.59 -5.86 32.63
C VAL A 825 56.14 -7.12 31.91
N GLY A 826 57.08 -8.00 31.58
CA GLY A 826 56.82 -9.29 30.95
C GLY A 826 58.05 -10.21 31.04
N ASP A 827 57.83 -11.52 31.02
CA ASP A 827 58.85 -12.55 31.28
C ASP A 827 59.74 -12.88 30.05
N GLY A 828 60.02 -11.90 29.18
CA GLY A 828 60.70 -12.11 27.89
C GLY A 828 61.70 -11.02 27.49
N VAL A 829 62.57 -11.35 26.54
CA VAL A 829 63.68 -10.51 26.04
C VAL A 829 63.16 -9.28 25.28
N LEU A 830 63.59 -8.10 25.72
CA LEU A 830 63.26 -6.78 25.14
C LEU A 830 64.40 -6.26 24.26
N VAL A 831 64.08 -5.74 23.07
CA VAL A 831 65.00 -4.99 22.20
C VAL A 831 64.29 -3.71 21.74
N GLY A 832 64.81 -2.54 22.12
CA GLY A 832 64.27 -1.24 21.70
C GLY A 832 65.06 -0.05 22.25
N ASP A 833 65.13 1.03 21.48
CA ASP A 833 66.04 2.18 21.65
C ASP A 833 65.56 3.23 22.68
N GLY A 834 65.10 2.79 23.86
CA GLY A 834 64.51 3.65 24.88
C GLY A 834 65.01 3.40 26.30
N VAL A 835 64.71 4.34 27.22
CA VAL A 835 65.11 4.30 28.64
C VAL A 835 64.38 3.17 29.37
N LEU A 836 65.15 2.20 29.90
CA LEU A 836 64.67 1.06 30.68
C LEU A 836 64.80 1.34 32.18
N VAL A 837 63.71 1.14 32.93
CA VAL A 837 63.72 1.09 34.40
C VAL A 837 62.97 -0.18 34.82
N GLY A 838 63.67 -1.14 35.41
CA GLY A 838 63.08 -2.38 35.91
C GLY A 838 64.04 -3.14 36.82
N ASP A 839 63.49 -3.88 37.78
CA ASP A 839 64.21 -4.75 38.71
C ASP A 839 64.54 -6.08 37.99
N GLY A 840 65.59 -6.08 37.18
CA GLY A 840 66.00 -7.27 36.42
C GLY A 840 67.28 -7.05 35.62
N VAL A 841 68.00 -8.14 35.34
CA VAL A 841 69.32 -8.13 34.69
C VAL A 841 69.22 -7.56 33.27
N LEU A 842 69.91 -6.44 33.04
CA LEU A 842 70.04 -5.76 31.74
C LEU A 842 71.37 -6.14 31.08
N VAL A 843 71.32 -6.53 29.81
CA VAL A 843 72.50 -6.67 28.94
C VAL A 843 72.21 -5.87 27.67
N GLY A 844 72.98 -4.81 27.42
CA GLY A 844 72.87 -3.98 26.22
C GLY A 844 74.00 -2.96 26.11
N ASP A 845 74.47 -2.73 24.89
CA ASP A 845 75.75 -2.07 24.57
C ASP A 845 75.68 -0.53 24.49
N GLY A 846 74.98 0.13 25.43
CA GLY A 846 74.73 1.59 25.38
C GLY A 846 74.74 2.30 26.74
N VAL A 847 75.19 3.57 26.74
CA VAL A 847 75.53 4.39 27.91
C VAL A 847 74.31 4.81 28.75
N LEU A 848 74.36 4.54 30.06
CA LEU A 848 73.40 4.91 31.10
C LEU A 848 73.86 6.16 31.89
N VAL A 849 72.96 7.10 32.18
CA VAL A 849 73.18 8.20 33.14
C VAL A 849 71.94 8.37 34.03
N GLY A 850 72.12 8.22 35.36
CA GLY A 850 71.11 8.49 36.38
C GLY A 850 71.74 8.62 37.78
N ASP A 851 71.17 9.49 38.62
CA ASP A 851 71.67 9.85 39.97
C ASP A 851 71.28 8.80 41.03
N GLY A 852 72.21 7.93 41.43
CA GLY A 852 72.05 7.10 42.64
C GLY A 852 72.62 5.68 42.54
N VAL A 853 73.41 5.31 43.56
CA VAL A 853 74.11 4.03 43.88
C VAL A 853 74.11 2.94 42.79
N LEU A 854 75.23 2.91 42.04
CA LEU A 854 75.68 1.80 41.19
C LEU A 854 76.38 0.73 42.04
N ILE A 855 75.88 -0.51 42.00
CA ILE A 855 76.69 -1.71 42.23
C ILE A 855 76.61 -2.55 40.95
N GLY A 856 77.72 -2.58 40.23
CA GLY A 856 77.85 -3.32 38.97
C GLY A 856 78.90 -2.67 38.07
N ASP A 857 80.00 -3.39 37.89
CA ASP A 857 81.27 -3.09 37.22
C ASP A 857 81.36 -1.81 36.36
N SER A 858 81.87 -0.77 37.02
CA SER A 858 82.87 0.19 36.54
C SER A 858 82.62 0.90 35.20
N VAL A 859 82.34 2.20 35.27
CA VAL A 859 82.45 3.10 34.12
C VAL A 859 83.72 3.96 34.23
N LEU A 860 84.51 3.87 33.15
CA LEU A 860 85.47 4.83 32.57
C LEU A 860 86.74 5.19 33.37
N LEU A 861 87.90 4.95 32.74
CA LEU A 861 88.58 5.97 31.92
C LEU A 861 89.87 5.39 31.29
N GLY A 862 90.04 5.64 29.99
CA GLY A 862 91.26 6.22 29.41
C GLY A 862 92.63 5.55 29.61
N ASP A 863 93.11 5.03 28.47
CA ASP A 863 94.48 5.21 27.94
C ASP A 863 95.62 4.25 28.35
N ASN A 864 96.34 3.83 27.31
CA ASN A 864 97.69 3.25 27.22
C ASN A 864 98.05 1.93 27.95
N THR A 865 98.28 0.89 27.15
CA THR A 865 99.32 -0.15 27.34
C THR A 865 100.70 0.46 27.67
N PRO A 866 101.71 -0.23 28.29
CA PRO A 866 101.93 -1.69 28.30
C PRO A 866 102.57 -2.32 29.58
N SER A 867 102.72 -3.66 29.53
CA SER A 867 103.82 -4.49 30.08
C SER A 867 103.92 -4.84 31.57
N MET A 868 104.23 -6.15 31.78
CA MET A 868 105.17 -6.79 32.72
C MET A 868 105.17 -6.30 34.19
N GLN A 869 105.12 -7.16 35.21
CA GLN A 869 105.73 -8.49 35.39
C GLN A 869 105.01 -9.20 36.55
#